data_AF-A0A524EAQ1-F1
#
_entry.id   AF-A0A524EAQ1-F1
#
_cell.length_a   1.000
_cell.length_b   1.000
_cell.length_c   1.000
_cell.angle_alpha   90.00
_cell.angle_beta   90.00
_cell.angle_gamma   90.00
#
_symmetry.space_group_name_H-M   'P 1'
#
loop_
_entity.id
_entity.type
_entity.pdbx_description
1 polymer ?
#
loop_
_entity_poly.entity_id
_entity_poly.type
_entity_poly.pdbx_seq_one_letter_code
_entity_poly.pdbx_strand_id
1 'polypeptide(L)'
;MILIVWFGTTGYACGSMQVQSALHEGPYVDELVFNVIEGFDQQALALQNGDIDLIGDDIPHEFVETLETDEDINVTSRLRNGYGYVSINTVKYPLNITAFRRAVAFALDKETISNEIWNGYSVPLDSCVPKINPFSIEGQLSYSYYGNDSAYGNQLLDSGGFLDVDDDGVREAPDGSDFSVLIEYSSSSSIAEQICNEFADTLSSLRVNASAAGSSYPAEYKLYYHEDYDMIFTGASFSGWDVDWLAYAFWSEYAEHTSFWNYPNFRNATYDSYREQLLYSVDYDDVYTAAIEMQRIWVYECPEIVCYENQMLSAYRTDRYEGHMTAIESGAASWWTKYLVRLKESHGGPIGGTFRVSNSLDIETLNFMITSSSYTWNVLEMIYDPLFREGPDGSLIPWMVSDYSIDSVQPNTTRIVVDLHEDLLWSDGSSLTSEDAARTFQFYRDAPGHPYGSELTDLSQVLYSGSHRFILEFNSSSYWHFTTVARMPLLPKEVLDAIGEENWNTWNPRPEDGMVTSGPFVVSEHAVGEYVSLVPNRYYFRLPRSHREIPVSSSASTIEIEHGMVGGRIQWNINRAGTYSYWIYHNGTVVDEGSTSTDYIRTSLDGLELGQHNFTLRLREEEWAIVATDTVWVHVYSENQNEYPLTWLLHPVSTIITVLAISVMVYLAPRVLRAREGVVDITS
;
A
#
# COMPACT_ATOMS: atom_id res chain seq x y z
N MET A 1 31.08 8.26 3.74
CA MET A 1 30.82 6.90 4.28
C MET A 1 30.33 7.07 5.71
N ILE A 2 29.06 7.46 5.84
CA ILE A 2 28.34 7.61 7.11
C ILE A 2 27.00 6.92 6.85
N LEU A 3 26.78 5.83 7.57
CA LEU A 3 25.53 5.07 7.63
C LEU A 3 24.48 5.98 8.31
N ILE A 4 23.39 6.31 7.63
CA ILE A 4 22.22 6.94 8.25
C ILE A 4 21.31 5.81 8.69
N VAL A 5 21.20 5.61 10.01
CA VAL A 5 20.29 4.68 10.65
C VAL A 5 19.06 5.47 11.09
N TRP A 6 17.94 5.23 10.44
CA TRP A 6 16.61 5.62 10.93
C TRP A 6 16.24 4.73 12.11
N PHE A 7 15.93 5.31 13.27
CA PHE A 7 15.00 4.72 14.24
C PHE A 7 14.47 5.79 15.20
N GLY A 8 13.15 5.78 15.39
CA GLY A 8 12.47 6.78 16.21
C GLY A 8 11.11 6.38 16.80
N THR A 9 10.74 5.10 16.95
CA THR A 9 9.83 4.68 18.04
C THR A 9 10.25 3.30 18.57
N THR A 10 10.46 3.25 19.89
CA THR A 10 10.97 2.09 20.61
C THR A 10 9.83 1.13 20.89
N GLY A 11 9.80 0.01 20.19
CA GLY A 11 8.81 -1.04 20.45
C GLY A 11 8.65 -2.18 19.43
N TYR A 12 9.34 -2.19 18.28
CA TYR A 12 9.09 -3.25 17.26
C TYR A 12 10.34 -3.72 16.48
N ALA A 13 11.54 -3.49 17.00
CA ALA A 13 12.79 -3.67 16.23
C ALA A 13 13.19 -5.12 15.88
N CYS A 14 12.49 -6.14 16.40
CA CYS A 14 12.75 -7.53 15.98
C CYS A 14 11.79 -8.03 14.88
N GLY A 15 10.67 -7.34 14.65
CA GLY A 15 9.69 -7.69 13.60
C GLY A 15 9.88 -6.92 12.29
N SER A 16 10.30 -5.65 12.34
CA SER A 16 10.37 -4.77 11.16
C SER A 16 11.37 -5.22 10.09
N MET A 17 12.49 -5.84 10.50
CA MET A 17 13.51 -6.32 9.55
C MET A 17 13.08 -7.60 8.80
N GLN A 18 12.24 -8.45 9.41
CA GLN A 18 11.65 -9.61 8.75
C GLN A 18 10.53 -9.20 7.78
N VAL A 19 9.69 -8.23 8.18
CA VAL A 19 8.61 -7.69 7.34
C VAL A 19 9.19 -7.10 6.06
N GLN A 20 10.19 -6.21 6.11
CA GLN A 20 10.79 -5.63 4.90
C GLN A 20 11.34 -6.67 3.92
N SER A 21 12.00 -7.73 4.41
CA SER A 21 12.53 -8.78 3.52
C SER A 21 11.43 -9.60 2.82
N ALA A 22 10.24 -9.72 3.41
CA ALA A 22 9.12 -10.49 2.88
C ALA A 22 8.28 -9.74 1.83
N LEU A 23 8.46 -8.42 1.68
CA LEU A 23 7.72 -7.58 0.73
C LEU A 23 8.28 -7.62 -0.70
N HIS A 24 9.45 -8.23 -0.91
CA HIS A 24 10.24 -8.01 -2.12
C HIS A 24 10.01 -9.02 -3.25
N GLU A 25 9.22 -10.07 -3.05
CA GLU A 25 8.96 -11.13 -4.03
C GLU A 25 7.45 -11.34 -4.20
N GLY A 26 6.98 -11.47 -5.44
CA GLY A 26 5.56 -11.58 -5.80
C GLY A 26 5.30 -11.15 -7.25
N PRO A 27 4.10 -11.38 -7.80
CA PRO A 27 2.95 -12.04 -7.16
C PRO A 27 3.06 -13.58 -7.13
N TYR A 28 2.25 -14.23 -6.30
CA TYR A 28 2.28 -15.69 -6.09
C TYR A 28 1.14 -16.46 -6.77
N VAL A 29 0.01 -15.82 -7.06
CA VAL A 29 -1.17 -16.45 -7.67
C VAL A 29 -1.02 -16.53 -9.19
N ASP A 30 -1.63 -17.55 -9.81
CA ASP A 30 -1.66 -17.68 -11.29
C ASP A 30 -2.64 -16.68 -11.90
N GLU A 31 -3.67 -16.29 -11.14
CA GLU A 31 -4.74 -15.41 -11.60
C GLU A 31 -5.31 -14.58 -10.45
N LEU A 32 -5.55 -13.30 -10.70
CA LEU A 32 -6.25 -12.37 -9.83
C LEU A 32 -7.50 -11.87 -10.56
N VAL A 33 -8.68 -12.11 -9.98
CA VAL A 33 -9.96 -11.78 -10.63
C VAL A 33 -10.74 -10.79 -9.80
N PHE A 34 -11.09 -9.66 -10.40
CA PHE A 34 -11.99 -8.66 -9.83
C PHE A 34 -13.41 -8.91 -10.35
N ASN A 35 -14.29 -9.45 -9.50
CA ASN A 35 -15.67 -9.81 -9.84
C ASN A 35 -16.60 -8.63 -9.54
N VAL A 36 -17.43 -8.24 -10.50
CA VAL A 36 -18.37 -7.12 -10.35
C VAL A 36 -19.57 -7.58 -9.51
N ILE A 37 -19.69 -7.07 -8.28
CA ILE A 37 -20.76 -7.43 -7.34
C ILE A 37 -21.22 -6.17 -6.59
N GLU A 38 -22.30 -5.54 -7.06
CA GLU A 38 -22.71 -4.19 -6.63
C GLU A 38 -23.15 -4.04 -5.17
N GLY A 39 -23.81 -5.03 -4.59
CA GLY A 39 -24.38 -4.91 -3.25
C GLY A 39 -23.66 -5.73 -2.18
N PHE A 40 -23.51 -5.16 -0.99
CA PHE A 40 -22.83 -5.80 0.13
C PHE A 40 -23.48 -7.11 0.59
N ASP A 41 -24.81 -7.23 0.52
CA ASP A 41 -25.50 -8.50 0.79
C ASP A 41 -25.02 -9.62 -0.14
N GLN A 42 -24.86 -9.32 -1.44
CA GLN A 42 -24.37 -10.28 -2.42
C GLN A 42 -22.87 -10.57 -2.22
N GLN A 43 -22.07 -9.55 -1.88
CA GLN A 43 -20.65 -9.73 -1.60
C GLN A 43 -20.41 -10.60 -0.36
N ALA A 44 -21.13 -10.34 0.73
CA ALA A 44 -21.06 -11.15 1.95
C ALA A 44 -21.45 -12.61 1.70
N LEU A 45 -22.54 -12.84 0.95
CA LEU A 45 -22.95 -14.19 0.56
C LEU A 45 -21.92 -14.88 -0.34
N ALA A 46 -21.34 -14.16 -1.31
CA ALA A 46 -20.30 -14.69 -2.19
C ALA A 46 -19.04 -15.09 -1.38
N LEU A 47 -18.67 -14.29 -0.37
CA LEU A 47 -17.54 -14.60 0.52
C LEU A 47 -17.81 -15.85 1.37
N GLN A 48 -19.01 -15.97 1.94
CA GLN A 48 -19.44 -17.14 2.71
C GLN A 48 -19.51 -18.42 1.87
N ASN A 49 -19.93 -18.32 0.61
CA ASN A 49 -19.98 -19.45 -0.31
C ASN A 49 -18.60 -19.85 -0.88
N GLY A 50 -17.56 -19.02 -0.70
CA GLY A 50 -16.24 -19.21 -1.31
C GLY A 50 -16.18 -18.85 -2.80
N ASP A 51 -17.18 -18.14 -3.31
CA ASP A 51 -17.24 -17.61 -4.68
C ASP A 51 -16.24 -16.44 -4.86
N ILE A 52 -15.96 -15.70 -3.79
CA ILE A 52 -14.84 -14.75 -3.68
C ILE A 52 -13.96 -15.08 -2.47
N ASP A 53 -12.73 -14.59 -2.48
CA ASP A 53 -11.75 -14.75 -1.40
C ASP A 53 -11.61 -13.49 -0.54
N LEU A 54 -11.96 -12.32 -1.08
CA LEU A 54 -11.79 -11.01 -0.44
C LEU A 54 -12.90 -10.06 -0.92
N ILE A 55 -13.50 -9.35 0.02
CA ILE A 55 -14.34 -8.19 -0.32
C ILE A 55 -13.40 -7.03 -0.64
N GLY A 56 -13.48 -6.48 -1.86
CA GLY A 56 -12.60 -5.40 -2.32
C GLY A 56 -12.98 -4.00 -1.82
N ASP A 57 -14.11 -3.89 -1.14
CA ASP A 57 -14.64 -2.66 -0.54
C ASP A 57 -14.60 -2.73 0.99
N ASP A 58 -14.61 -1.55 1.62
CA ASP A 58 -14.79 -1.49 3.07
C ASP A 58 -16.23 -1.89 3.44
N ILE A 59 -16.37 -2.86 4.35
CA ILE A 59 -17.68 -3.39 4.73
C ILE A 59 -18.40 -2.46 5.74
N PRO A 60 -19.72 -2.28 5.60
CA PRO A 60 -20.53 -1.64 6.63
C PRO A 60 -20.52 -2.46 7.94
N HIS A 61 -20.58 -1.78 9.09
CA HIS A 61 -20.43 -2.43 10.40
C HIS A 61 -21.52 -3.47 10.72
N GLU A 62 -22.68 -3.36 10.07
CA GLU A 62 -23.83 -4.25 10.28
C GLU A 62 -23.58 -5.66 9.74
N PHE A 63 -22.59 -5.85 8.87
CA PHE A 63 -22.22 -7.16 8.32
C PHE A 63 -21.22 -7.93 9.18
N VAL A 64 -20.57 -7.29 10.16
CA VAL A 64 -19.48 -7.90 10.95
C VAL A 64 -19.98 -9.17 11.67
N GLU A 65 -21.06 -9.07 12.44
CA GLU A 65 -21.60 -10.22 13.20
C GLU A 65 -21.99 -11.38 12.27
N THR A 66 -22.49 -11.08 11.08
CA THR A 66 -22.89 -12.11 10.09
C THR A 66 -21.67 -12.81 9.48
N LEU A 67 -20.63 -12.05 9.13
CA LEU A 67 -19.42 -12.58 8.51
C LEU A 67 -18.57 -13.39 9.49
N GLU A 68 -18.48 -12.96 10.76
CA GLU A 68 -17.74 -13.66 11.81
C GLU A 68 -18.40 -14.97 12.26
N THR A 69 -19.60 -15.31 11.77
CA THR A 69 -20.20 -16.63 12.01
C THR A 69 -19.50 -17.77 11.27
N ASP A 70 -18.77 -17.46 10.20
CA ASP A 70 -17.97 -18.42 9.43
C ASP A 70 -16.53 -18.43 9.97
N GLU A 71 -16.07 -19.57 10.46
CA GLU A 71 -14.72 -19.71 11.03
C GLU A 71 -13.60 -19.52 9.98
N ASP A 72 -13.94 -19.63 8.70
CA ASP A 72 -13.00 -19.41 7.61
C ASP A 72 -12.91 -17.92 7.22
N ILE A 73 -13.78 -17.04 7.72
CA ILE A 73 -13.76 -15.61 7.39
C ILE A 73 -13.13 -14.82 8.54
N ASN A 74 -12.20 -13.93 8.19
CA ASN A 74 -11.63 -12.96 9.11
C ASN A 74 -12.09 -11.56 8.75
N VAL A 75 -12.54 -10.80 9.76
CA VAL A 75 -12.83 -9.37 9.64
C VAL A 75 -11.72 -8.58 10.32
N THR A 76 -11.16 -7.61 9.61
CA THR A 76 -10.14 -6.70 10.15
C THR A 76 -10.62 -5.27 10.11
N SER A 77 -10.07 -4.44 11.00
CA SER A 77 -10.39 -3.02 11.11
C SER A 77 -9.12 -2.16 11.04
N ARG A 78 -9.23 -0.96 10.48
CA ARG A 78 -8.22 0.10 10.56
C ARG A 78 -8.90 1.44 10.84
N LEU A 79 -8.17 2.42 11.35
CA LEU A 79 -8.68 3.79 11.41
C LEU A 79 -8.71 4.40 10.00
N ARG A 80 -9.75 5.17 9.69
CA ARG A 80 -9.83 5.95 8.46
C ARG A 80 -8.81 7.10 8.54
N ASN A 81 -8.08 7.34 7.46
CA ASN A 81 -7.36 8.61 7.28
C ASN A 81 -8.37 9.73 6.99
N GLY A 82 -9.14 10.11 8.01
CA GLY A 82 -10.25 11.04 7.92
C GLY A 82 -11.20 10.94 9.11
N TYR A 83 -12.05 11.93 9.29
CA TYR A 83 -12.90 12.07 10.48
C TYR A 83 -14.23 12.78 10.17
N GLY A 84 -15.20 12.69 11.08
CA GLY A 84 -16.39 13.56 11.07
C GLY A 84 -16.17 14.78 11.95
N TYR A 85 -16.67 15.94 11.55
CA TYR A 85 -16.47 17.19 12.28
C TYR A 85 -17.61 18.19 12.06
N VAL A 86 -17.70 19.16 12.97
CA VAL A 86 -18.56 20.35 12.82
C VAL A 86 -17.68 21.57 12.57
N SER A 87 -17.85 22.21 11.41
CA SER A 87 -17.21 23.49 11.09
C SER A 87 -18.01 24.64 11.71
N ILE A 88 -17.34 25.62 12.33
CA ILE A 88 -17.96 26.75 13.02
C ILE A 88 -17.59 28.04 12.28
N ASN A 89 -18.57 28.90 12.00
CA ASN A 89 -18.31 30.18 11.35
C ASN A 89 -17.59 31.16 12.31
N THR A 90 -16.26 31.20 12.25
CA THR A 90 -15.42 31.96 13.20
C THR A 90 -15.43 33.47 12.98
N VAL A 91 -16.13 33.98 11.95
CA VAL A 91 -16.35 35.43 11.78
C VAL A 91 -17.74 35.89 12.22
N LYS A 92 -18.67 34.95 12.47
CA LYS A 92 -20.03 35.27 12.93
C LYS A 92 -20.03 35.51 14.43
N TYR A 93 -20.50 36.67 14.86
CA TYR A 93 -20.66 36.95 16.29
C TYR A 93 -21.90 36.24 16.85
N PRO A 94 -21.86 35.59 18.04
CA PRO A 94 -20.72 35.50 18.97
C PRO A 94 -19.82 34.25 18.81
N LEU A 95 -20.02 33.44 17.76
CA LEU A 95 -19.26 32.23 17.45
C LEU A 95 -17.76 32.51 17.17
N ASN A 96 -17.43 33.74 16.82
CA ASN A 96 -16.07 34.24 16.67
C ASN A 96 -15.25 34.24 17.96
N ILE A 97 -15.88 34.11 19.14
CA ILE A 97 -15.19 34.08 20.43
C ILE A 97 -14.66 32.67 20.72
N THR A 98 -13.33 32.55 20.85
CA THR A 98 -12.67 31.25 21.12
C THR A 98 -13.17 30.56 22.39
N ALA A 99 -13.53 31.32 23.43
CA ALA A 99 -14.08 30.75 24.67
C ALA A 99 -15.41 30.00 24.43
N PHE A 100 -16.27 30.48 23.52
CA PHE A 100 -17.50 29.81 23.14
C PHE A 100 -17.21 28.48 22.44
N ARG A 101 -16.37 28.50 21.40
CA ARG A 101 -16.04 27.29 20.62
C ARG A 101 -15.40 26.21 21.50
N ARG A 102 -14.46 26.60 22.36
CA ARG A 102 -13.83 25.68 23.32
C ARG A 102 -14.82 25.17 24.37
N ALA A 103 -15.77 25.98 24.83
CA ALA A 103 -16.77 25.54 25.79
C ALA A 103 -17.65 24.42 25.21
N VAL A 104 -18.05 24.54 23.95
CA VAL A 104 -18.78 23.48 23.23
C VAL A 104 -17.91 22.24 23.09
N ALA A 105 -16.65 22.38 22.68
CA ALA A 105 -15.74 21.25 22.52
C ALA A 105 -15.52 20.48 23.83
N PHE A 106 -15.36 21.15 24.98
CA PHE A 106 -15.26 20.49 26.28
C PHE A 106 -16.56 19.84 26.74
N ALA A 107 -17.73 20.40 26.39
CA ALA A 107 -19.01 19.86 26.83
C ALA A 107 -19.49 18.66 26.00
N LEU A 108 -19.06 18.57 24.74
CA LEU A 108 -19.44 17.48 23.83
C LEU A 108 -18.80 16.15 24.26
N ASP A 109 -19.62 15.11 24.41
CA ASP A 109 -19.14 13.78 24.80
C ASP A 109 -18.76 12.93 23.58
N LYS A 110 -17.50 13.05 23.12
CA LYS A 110 -16.98 12.29 21.96
C LYS A 110 -16.85 10.80 22.23
N GLU A 111 -16.67 10.40 23.50
CA GLU A 111 -16.69 9.00 23.92
C GLU A 111 -18.07 8.39 23.70
N THR A 112 -19.14 9.10 24.03
CA THR A 112 -20.53 8.69 23.78
C THR A 112 -20.81 8.62 22.28
N ILE A 113 -20.37 9.63 21.50
CA ILE A 113 -20.46 9.56 20.02
C ILE A 113 -19.80 8.28 19.49
N SER A 114 -18.62 7.93 20.00
CA SER A 114 -17.89 6.76 19.51
C SER A 114 -18.50 5.43 19.95
N ASN A 115 -18.96 5.34 21.20
CA ASN A 115 -19.47 4.09 21.76
C ASN A 115 -20.93 3.82 21.37
N GLU A 116 -21.77 4.86 21.32
CA GLU A 116 -23.22 4.71 21.13
C GLU A 116 -23.67 5.00 19.70
N ILE A 117 -23.21 6.10 19.08
CA ILE A 117 -23.61 6.45 17.70
C ILE A 117 -22.87 5.58 16.69
N TRP A 118 -21.57 5.33 16.91
CA TRP A 118 -20.74 4.48 16.05
C TRP A 118 -20.66 3.01 16.48
N ASN A 119 -21.37 2.61 17.54
CA ASN A 119 -21.34 1.24 18.09
C ASN A 119 -19.91 0.73 18.39
N GLY A 120 -19.00 1.62 18.78
CA GLY A 120 -17.59 1.29 19.04
C GLY A 120 -16.69 1.24 17.81
N TYR A 121 -17.20 1.48 16.60
CA TYR A 121 -16.42 1.53 15.35
C TYR A 121 -15.83 2.92 15.06
N SER A 122 -15.56 3.71 16.10
CA SER A 122 -14.79 4.94 16.00
C SER A 122 -14.04 5.21 17.30
N VAL A 123 -13.12 6.17 17.26
CA VAL A 123 -12.44 6.70 18.44
C VAL A 123 -12.60 8.22 18.51
N PRO A 124 -12.61 8.83 19.71
CA PRO A 124 -12.52 10.27 19.85
C PRO A 124 -11.26 10.83 19.18
N LEU A 125 -11.39 12.02 18.57
CA LEU A 125 -10.29 12.73 17.91
C LEU A 125 -10.41 14.24 18.18
N ASP A 126 -9.29 14.89 18.49
CA ASP A 126 -9.21 16.33 18.73
C ASP A 126 -8.43 17.05 17.61
N SER A 127 -7.40 16.41 17.07
CA SER A 127 -6.57 16.98 16.01
C SER A 127 -7.31 17.07 14.67
N CYS A 128 -7.01 18.10 13.88
CA CYS A 128 -7.41 18.18 12.47
C CYS A 128 -6.60 17.26 11.54
N VAL A 129 -5.56 16.59 12.05
CA VAL A 129 -4.86 15.53 11.32
C VAL A 129 -5.23 14.19 11.96
N PRO A 130 -5.81 13.23 11.21
CA PRO A 130 -6.23 11.93 11.74
C PRO A 130 -5.12 11.22 12.51
N LYS A 131 -5.45 10.49 13.57
CA LYS A 131 -4.47 9.81 14.44
C LYS A 131 -3.58 8.83 13.67
N ILE A 132 -4.12 8.20 12.62
CA ILE A 132 -3.37 7.27 11.79
C ILE A 132 -2.29 7.96 10.95
N ASN A 133 -2.37 9.27 10.73
CA ASN A 133 -1.40 10.02 9.95
C ASN A 133 -0.11 10.32 10.77
N PRO A 134 1.10 10.09 10.21
CA PRO A 134 2.37 10.32 10.91
C PRO A 134 2.62 11.75 11.42
N PHE A 135 1.96 12.75 10.86
CA PHE A 135 2.07 14.15 11.29
C PHE A 135 1.09 14.53 12.41
N SER A 136 0.23 13.60 12.88
CA SER A 136 -0.80 13.91 13.87
C SER A 136 -0.23 14.24 15.25
N ILE A 137 -0.77 15.30 15.86
CA ILE A 137 -0.54 15.62 17.28
C ILE A 137 -1.46 14.86 18.25
N GLU A 138 -2.32 13.98 17.74
CA GLU A 138 -3.28 13.28 18.58
C GLU A 138 -2.56 12.45 19.68
N GLY A 139 -3.04 12.57 20.92
CA GLY A 139 -2.36 11.98 22.09
C GLY A 139 -1.08 12.71 22.56
N GLN A 140 -0.65 13.78 21.88
CA GLN A 140 0.49 14.63 22.29
C GLN A 140 0.05 15.93 22.99
N LEU A 141 -1.26 16.23 22.97
CA LEU A 141 -1.85 17.40 23.60
C LEU A 141 -1.81 17.30 25.14
N SER A 142 -1.72 18.44 25.83
CA SER A 142 -1.71 18.49 27.31
C SER A 142 -3.10 18.37 27.96
N TYR A 143 -4.15 18.37 27.13
CA TYR A 143 -5.55 18.21 27.48
C TYR A 143 -6.27 17.53 26.31
N SER A 144 -7.47 17.02 26.55
CA SER A 144 -8.34 16.45 25.51
C SER A 144 -9.77 16.98 25.63
N TYR A 145 -10.52 16.93 24.54
CA TYR A 145 -11.96 17.21 24.47
C TYR A 145 -12.80 15.92 24.37
N TYR A 146 -12.28 14.77 24.83
CA TYR A 146 -12.92 13.47 24.60
C TYR A 146 -14.21 13.25 25.40
N GLY A 147 -14.16 13.52 26.70
CA GLY A 147 -15.29 13.30 27.61
C GLY A 147 -16.01 14.61 27.93
N ASN A 148 -17.25 14.50 28.40
CA ASN A 148 -18.05 15.64 28.80
C ASN A 148 -17.47 16.36 30.04
N ASP A 149 -16.98 17.57 29.84
CA ASP A 149 -16.64 18.57 30.88
C ASP A 149 -17.47 19.85 30.71
N SER A 150 -18.79 19.69 30.76
CA SER A 150 -19.74 20.81 30.76
C SER A 150 -19.50 21.80 31.92
N ALA A 151 -18.89 21.36 33.03
CA ALA A 151 -18.56 22.23 34.14
C ALA A 151 -17.48 23.26 33.74
N TYR A 152 -16.42 22.80 33.07
CA TYR A 152 -15.40 23.69 32.54
C TYR A 152 -15.91 24.50 31.34
N GLY A 153 -16.74 23.91 30.48
CA GLY A 153 -17.44 24.64 29.42
C GLY A 153 -18.24 25.84 29.94
N ASN A 154 -19.04 25.64 31.00
CA ASN A 154 -19.76 26.73 31.67
C ASN A 154 -18.81 27.82 32.22
N GLN A 155 -17.67 27.44 32.82
CA GLN A 155 -16.69 28.41 33.31
C GLN A 155 -16.07 29.24 32.17
N LEU A 156 -15.81 28.62 31.02
CA LEU A 156 -15.32 29.32 29.83
C LEU A 156 -16.35 30.30 29.29
N LEU A 157 -17.64 29.92 29.26
CA LEU A 157 -18.73 30.81 28.86
C LEU A 157 -18.87 31.99 29.84
N ASP A 158 -18.89 31.73 31.15
CA ASP A 158 -18.96 32.77 32.19
C ASP A 158 -17.78 33.76 32.04
N SER A 159 -16.56 33.23 31.87
CA SER A 159 -15.34 34.05 31.71
C SER A 159 -15.30 34.80 30.37
N GLY A 160 -15.95 34.25 29.35
CA GLY A 160 -16.11 34.85 28.03
C GLY A 160 -17.19 35.94 27.98
N GLY A 161 -17.97 36.11 29.06
CA GLY A 161 -19.05 37.10 29.15
C GLY A 161 -20.40 36.60 28.65
N PHE A 162 -20.55 35.31 28.32
CA PHE A 162 -21.83 34.73 27.97
C PHE A 162 -22.63 34.48 29.24
N LEU A 163 -23.48 35.43 29.61
CA LEU A 163 -24.23 35.41 30.85
C LEU A 163 -25.71 35.50 30.53
N ASP A 164 -26.53 34.84 31.34
CA ASP A 164 -27.98 35.05 31.40
C ASP A 164 -28.21 36.38 32.12
N VAL A 165 -28.39 37.47 31.36
CA VAL A 165 -28.50 38.84 31.87
C VAL A 165 -29.95 39.27 32.09
N ASP A 166 -30.92 38.55 31.54
CA ASP A 166 -32.36 38.84 31.66
C ASP A 166 -33.16 37.80 32.46
N ASP A 167 -32.49 36.76 32.99
CA ASP A 167 -33.02 35.69 33.86
C ASP A 167 -34.07 34.80 33.15
N ASP A 168 -33.92 34.61 31.83
CA ASP A 168 -34.79 33.74 31.03
C ASP A 168 -34.34 32.26 31.01
N GLY A 169 -33.15 31.98 31.55
CA GLY A 169 -32.54 30.66 31.64
C GLY A 169 -31.58 30.30 30.50
N VAL A 170 -31.43 31.17 29.51
CA VAL A 170 -30.49 31.09 28.38
C VAL A 170 -29.42 32.17 28.54
N ARG A 171 -28.25 31.96 27.94
CA ARG A 171 -27.14 32.93 27.96
C ARG A 171 -27.22 33.85 26.75
N GLU A 172 -26.98 35.14 26.97
CA GLU A 172 -26.78 36.12 25.92
C GLU A 172 -25.31 36.16 25.49
N ALA A 173 -25.06 36.79 24.34
CA ALA A 173 -23.71 37.13 23.92
C ALA A 173 -23.08 38.17 24.87
N PRO A 174 -21.75 38.35 24.85
CA PRO A 174 -21.07 39.29 25.76
C PRO A 174 -21.49 40.77 25.64
N ASP A 175 -22.15 41.17 24.56
CA ASP A 175 -22.73 42.50 24.39
C ASP A 175 -24.17 42.62 24.93
N GLY A 176 -24.72 41.52 25.47
CA GLY A 176 -26.07 41.41 26.01
C GLY A 176 -27.15 41.12 24.95
N SER A 177 -26.78 40.76 23.73
CA SER A 177 -27.74 40.37 22.70
C SER A 177 -28.08 38.88 22.73
N ASP A 178 -29.35 38.56 22.49
CA ASP A 178 -29.82 37.19 22.29
C ASP A 178 -29.16 36.60 21.04
N PHE A 179 -28.84 35.30 21.11
CA PHE A 179 -28.38 34.55 19.96
C PHE A 179 -28.90 33.12 19.99
N SER A 180 -28.94 32.49 18.82
CA SER A 180 -29.28 31.09 18.65
C SER A 180 -28.31 30.44 17.67
N VAL A 181 -28.05 29.16 17.85
CA VAL A 181 -27.13 28.40 16.99
C VAL A 181 -27.89 27.35 16.19
N LEU A 182 -27.77 27.40 14.86
CA LEU A 182 -28.25 26.34 13.98
C LEU A 182 -27.10 25.39 13.59
N ILE A 183 -27.29 24.09 13.82
CA ILE A 183 -26.36 23.05 13.36
C ILE A 183 -26.99 22.33 12.18
N GLU A 184 -26.42 22.52 10.99
CA GLU A 184 -26.92 21.89 9.75
C GLU A 184 -26.19 20.58 9.46
N TYR A 185 -26.91 19.63 8.85
CA TYR A 185 -26.35 18.35 8.40
C TYR A 185 -27.03 17.87 7.10
N SER A 186 -26.40 16.92 6.42
CA SER A 186 -27.06 16.25 5.29
C SER A 186 -28.20 15.34 5.77
N SER A 187 -29.41 15.61 5.28
CA SER A 187 -30.62 14.81 5.56
C SER A 187 -30.54 13.35 5.07
N SER A 188 -29.51 12.97 4.31
CA SER A 188 -29.26 11.59 3.89
C SER A 188 -28.47 10.75 4.90
N SER A 189 -27.95 11.33 5.99
CA SER A 189 -27.08 10.65 6.95
C SER A 189 -27.70 10.60 8.34
N SER A 190 -28.04 9.40 8.80
CA SER A 190 -28.54 9.15 10.16
C SER A 190 -27.47 9.36 11.24
N ILE A 191 -26.20 9.13 10.92
CA ILE A 191 -25.08 9.43 11.81
C ILE A 191 -24.93 10.94 11.98
N ALA A 192 -25.00 11.71 10.90
CA ALA A 192 -24.92 13.17 10.96
C ALA A 192 -26.09 13.77 11.75
N GLU A 193 -27.31 13.25 11.56
CA GLU A 193 -28.49 13.65 12.34
C GLU A 193 -28.28 13.43 13.84
N GLN A 194 -27.84 12.23 14.24
CA GLN A 194 -27.61 11.90 15.65
C GLN A 194 -26.53 12.81 16.27
N ILE A 195 -25.43 13.04 15.55
CA ILE A 195 -24.35 13.92 16.03
C ILE A 195 -24.83 15.36 16.15
N CYS A 196 -25.53 15.92 15.16
CA CYS A 196 -25.97 17.31 15.25
C CYS A 196 -27.02 17.53 16.35
N ASN A 197 -27.86 16.53 16.64
CA ASN A 197 -28.75 16.57 17.80
C ASN A 197 -27.95 16.55 19.11
N GLU A 198 -26.90 15.73 19.22
CA GLU A 198 -25.99 15.72 20.39
C GLU A 198 -25.32 17.09 20.58
N PHE A 199 -24.93 17.78 19.50
CA PHE A 199 -24.44 19.17 19.57
C PHE A 199 -25.50 20.15 20.08
N ALA A 200 -26.74 20.04 19.59
CA ALA A 200 -27.84 20.91 20.04
C ALA A 200 -28.17 20.69 21.52
N ASP A 201 -28.16 19.43 21.98
CA ASP A 201 -28.35 19.06 23.39
C ASP A 201 -27.18 19.53 24.26
N THR A 202 -25.95 19.40 23.77
CA THR A 202 -24.74 19.91 24.43
C THR A 202 -24.83 21.43 24.62
N LEU A 203 -25.16 22.19 23.58
CA LEU A 203 -25.34 23.64 23.65
C LEU A 203 -26.48 24.01 24.60
N SER A 204 -27.59 23.29 24.57
CA SER A 204 -28.71 23.49 25.50
C SER A 204 -28.30 23.24 26.95
N SER A 205 -27.45 22.24 27.21
CA SER A 205 -26.90 21.96 28.56
C SER A 205 -25.99 23.08 29.08
N LEU A 206 -25.33 23.80 28.17
CA LEU A 206 -24.57 25.01 28.43
C LEU A 206 -25.44 26.27 28.55
N ARG A 207 -26.77 26.12 28.44
CA ARG A 207 -27.77 27.20 28.40
C ARG A 207 -27.61 28.12 27.19
N VAL A 208 -27.26 27.57 26.04
CA VAL A 208 -27.25 28.27 24.76
C VAL A 208 -28.42 27.75 23.92
N ASN A 209 -29.23 28.64 23.37
CA ASN A 209 -30.33 28.26 22.49
C ASN A 209 -29.77 27.67 21.18
N ALA A 210 -30.07 26.41 20.90
CA ALA A 210 -29.56 25.70 19.73
C ALA A 210 -30.59 24.73 19.13
N SER A 211 -30.43 24.45 17.83
CA SER A 211 -31.24 23.47 17.13
C SER A 211 -30.47 22.81 16.00
N ALA A 212 -30.80 21.56 15.67
CA ALA A 212 -30.26 20.85 14.53
C ALA A 212 -31.28 20.80 13.38
N ALA A 213 -30.80 20.93 12.13
CA ALA A 213 -31.66 20.86 10.96
C ALA A 213 -31.01 20.12 9.79
N GLY A 214 -31.72 19.12 9.26
CA GLY A 214 -31.33 18.42 8.05
C GLY A 214 -31.57 19.26 6.80
N SER A 215 -30.59 19.28 5.91
CA SER A 215 -30.63 19.94 4.61
C SER A 215 -30.44 18.92 3.49
N SER A 216 -31.08 19.16 2.34
CA SER A 216 -30.76 18.46 1.09
C SER A 216 -29.77 19.25 0.22
N TYR A 217 -29.41 20.47 0.65
CA TYR A 217 -28.38 21.28 0.01
C TYR A 217 -26.99 20.75 0.44
N PRO A 218 -26.06 20.50 -0.49
CA PRO A 218 -24.74 19.99 -0.14
C PRO A 218 -24.00 20.92 0.83
N ALA A 219 -23.59 20.39 1.98
CA ALA A 219 -22.89 21.12 3.02
C ALA A 219 -21.61 21.79 2.50
N GLU A 220 -20.87 21.05 1.67
CA GLU A 220 -19.58 21.46 1.10
C GLU A 220 -19.74 22.69 0.22
N TYR A 221 -20.85 22.81 -0.53
CA TYR A 221 -21.12 23.99 -1.35
C TYR A 221 -21.33 25.23 -0.47
N LYS A 222 -22.13 25.08 0.59
CA LYS A 222 -22.42 26.17 1.53
C LYS A 222 -21.13 26.67 2.20
N LEU A 223 -20.26 25.75 2.61
CA LEU A 223 -18.96 26.03 3.22
C LEU A 223 -17.97 26.65 2.21
N TYR A 224 -17.81 26.05 1.03
CA TYR A 224 -16.85 26.46 -0.01
C TYR A 224 -17.15 27.85 -0.59
N TYR A 225 -18.43 28.22 -0.66
CA TYR A 225 -18.86 29.55 -1.09
C TYR A 225 -19.09 30.53 0.06
N HIS A 226 -18.80 30.13 1.31
CA HIS A 226 -18.92 30.95 2.50
C HIS A 226 -20.30 31.62 2.61
N GLU A 227 -21.37 30.84 2.35
CA GLU A 227 -22.74 31.30 2.56
C GLU A 227 -23.03 31.53 4.05
N ASP A 228 -24.22 32.04 4.41
CA ASP A 228 -24.56 32.25 5.82
C ASP A 228 -24.86 30.93 6.53
N TYR A 229 -24.04 30.60 7.54
CA TYR A 229 -24.22 29.46 8.42
C TYR A 229 -23.64 29.76 9.82
N ASP A 230 -24.12 29.02 10.83
CA ASP A 230 -23.56 29.04 12.19
C ASP A 230 -22.58 27.87 12.36
N MET A 231 -23.10 26.65 12.23
CA MET A 231 -22.37 25.40 12.32
C MET A 231 -22.87 24.40 11.27
N ILE A 232 -21.96 23.64 10.65
CA ILE A 232 -22.31 22.60 9.68
C ILE A 232 -21.49 21.34 9.95
N PHE A 233 -22.14 20.19 10.02
CA PHE A 233 -21.48 18.90 10.06
C PHE A 233 -21.11 18.39 8.66
N THR A 234 -19.87 17.94 8.50
CA THR A 234 -19.41 17.19 7.33
C THR A 234 -18.28 16.22 7.74
N GLY A 235 -17.67 15.53 6.78
CA GLY A 235 -16.54 14.65 7.00
C GLY A 235 -15.37 14.99 6.08
N ALA A 236 -14.16 14.72 6.55
CA ALA A 236 -12.95 14.78 5.76
C ALA A 236 -12.39 13.38 5.53
N SER A 237 -11.89 13.13 4.33
CA SER A 237 -11.09 11.96 3.96
C SER A 237 -9.88 12.47 3.19
N PHE A 238 -8.69 11.98 3.54
CA PHE A 238 -7.43 12.43 2.96
C PHE A 238 -6.80 11.32 2.13
N SER A 239 -6.40 11.67 0.90
CA SER A 239 -5.62 10.81 0.02
C SER A 239 -4.13 10.96 0.37
N GLY A 240 -3.50 9.90 0.87
CA GLY A 240 -2.09 9.91 1.28
C GLY A 240 -1.80 10.59 2.63
N TRP A 241 -0.52 10.81 2.91
CA TRP A 241 -0.01 11.21 4.24
C TRP A 241 0.45 12.67 4.33
N ASP A 242 0.36 13.39 3.23
CA ASP A 242 0.86 14.76 3.13
C ASP A 242 -0.08 15.71 3.90
N VAL A 243 0.50 16.75 4.51
CA VAL A 243 -0.23 17.72 5.36
C VAL A 243 -0.01 19.17 4.93
N ASP A 244 0.49 19.39 3.72
CA ASP A 244 0.63 20.70 3.09
C ASP A 244 -0.72 21.42 2.96
N TRP A 245 -1.83 20.68 2.88
CA TRP A 245 -3.19 21.21 2.92
C TRP A 245 -3.47 22.10 4.15
N LEU A 246 -2.76 21.93 5.27
CA LEU A 246 -2.84 22.83 6.43
C LEU A 246 -2.50 24.29 6.04
N ALA A 247 -1.59 24.49 5.09
CA ALA A 247 -1.21 25.80 4.58
C ALA A 247 -2.30 26.52 3.76
N TYR A 248 -3.38 25.81 3.41
CA TYR A 248 -4.45 26.30 2.54
C TYR A 248 -5.82 26.26 3.23
N ALA A 249 -6.15 25.14 3.89
CA ALA A 249 -7.45 24.93 4.53
C ALA A 249 -7.76 25.90 5.67
N PHE A 250 -6.75 26.53 6.26
CA PHE A 250 -6.95 27.44 7.40
C PHE A 250 -6.18 28.76 7.25
N TRP A 251 -5.78 29.09 6.03
CA TRP A 251 -5.02 30.32 5.76
C TRP A 251 -5.92 31.56 5.85
N SER A 252 -5.52 32.57 6.63
CA SER A 252 -6.35 33.76 6.86
C SER A 252 -6.73 34.52 5.59
N GLU A 253 -5.90 34.51 4.55
CA GLU A 253 -6.20 35.20 3.29
C GLU A 253 -7.42 34.56 2.59
N TYR A 254 -7.60 33.25 2.75
CA TYR A 254 -8.75 32.53 2.20
C TYR A 254 -10.04 32.72 2.99
N ALA A 255 -10.01 33.36 4.17
CA ALA A 255 -11.22 33.70 4.91
C ALA A 255 -12.02 34.87 4.29
N GLU A 256 -11.49 35.57 3.28
CA GLU A 256 -12.17 36.67 2.55
C GLU A 256 -12.50 36.31 1.12
N HIS A 257 -12.12 35.12 0.67
CA HIS A 257 -12.23 34.71 -0.72
C HIS A 257 -13.12 33.49 -0.84
N THR A 258 -14.21 33.62 -1.61
CA THR A 258 -15.05 32.48 -1.96
C THR A 258 -14.31 31.54 -2.88
N SER A 259 -14.61 30.24 -2.83
CA SER A 259 -13.97 29.17 -3.62
C SER A 259 -12.63 28.67 -3.06
N PHE A 260 -12.47 28.72 -1.74
CA PHE A 260 -11.29 28.22 -1.05
C PHE A 260 -11.68 27.33 0.13
N TRP A 261 -10.72 26.54 0.62
CA TRP A 261 -10.95 25.48 1.60
C TRP A 261 -11.06 25.98 3.06
N ASN A 262 -11.01 27.29 3.31
CA ASN A 262 -11.14 27.87 4.65
C ASN A 262 -12.60 27.95 5.10
N TYR A 263 -13.22 26.77 5.19
CA TYR A 263 -14.60 26.59 5.60
C TYR A 263 -14.98 27.38 6.84
N PRO A 264 -14.23 27.33 7.97
CA PRO A 264 -14.60 28.05 9.20
C PRO A 264 -14.38 29.57 9.14
N ASN A 265 -13.93 30.14 8.02
CA ASN A 265 -13.48 31.55 7.92
C ASN A 265 -12.35 31.90 8.91
N PHE A 266 -11.51 30.92 9.26
CA PHE A 266 -10.52 31.04 10.32
C PHE A 266 -9.43 32.05 9.99
N ARG A 267 -9.03 32.85 10.99
CA ARG A 267 -7.92 33.79 10.87
C ARG A 267 -7.03 33.77 12.11
N ASN A 268 -5.75 33.49 11.92
CA ASN A 268 -4.77 33.53 13.01
C ASN A 268 -3.35 33.80 12.47
N ALA A 269 -2.79 34.96 12.82
CA ALA A 269 -1.48 35.37 12.32
C ALA A 269 -0.32 34.48 12.80
N THR A 270 -0.45 33.82 13.96
CA THR A 270 0.56 32.87 14.44
C THR A 270 0.49 31.56 13.65
N TYR A 271 -0.72 31.09 13.34
CA TYR A 271 -0.91 29.95 12.43
C TYR A 271 -0.30 30.23 11.06
N ASP A 272 -0.64 31.39 10.47
CA ASP A 272 -0.15 31.79 9.15
C ASP A 272 1.39 31.92 9.10
N SER A 273 2.04 32.21 10.23
CA SER A 273 3.50 32.39 10.28
C SER A 273 4.30 31.11 10.00
N TYR A 274 3.67 29.94 10.17
CA TYR A 274 4.29 28.63 9.87
C TYR A 274 4.07 28.16 8.43
N ARG A 275 3.20 28.83 7.67
CA ARG A 275 2.79 28.43 6.33
C ARG A 275 3.98 28.25 5.37
N GLU A 276 4.87 29.25 5.33
CA GLU A 276 6.03 29.23 4.43
C GLU A 276 7.03 28.12 4.81
N GLN A 277 7.18 27.85 6.11
CA GLN A 277 8.05 26.76 6.59
C GLN A 277 7.47 25.39 6.19
N LEU A 278 6.15 25.22 6.30
CA LEU A 278 5.47 23.99 5.89
C LEU A 278 5.60 23.74 4.38
N LEU A 279 5.41 24.77 3.54
CA LEU A 279 5.39 24.61 2.09
C LEU A 279 6.78 24.56 1.44
N TYR A 280 7.72 25.35 1.94
CA TYR A 280 8.96 25.63 1.22
C TYR A 280 10.24 25.12 1.88
N SER A 281 10.14 24.45 3.02
CA SER A 281 11.29 23.74 3.59
C SER A 281 11.59 22.46 2.79
N VAL A 282 12.88 22.12 2.68
CA VAL A 282 13.37 20.83 2.18
C VAL A 282 13.83 19.90 3.31
N ASP A 283 13.85 20.40 4.54
CA ASP A 283 14.19 19.63 5.74
C ASP A 283 12.92 19.11 6.41
N TYR A 284 12.88 17.79 6.63
CA TYR A 284 11.73 17.11 7.23
C TYR A 284 11.42 17.62 8.64
N ASP A 285 12.43 17.91 9.47
CA ASP A 285 12.22 18.36 10.86
C ASP A 285 11.57 19.74 10.90
N ASP A 286 11.92 20.61 9.95
CA ASP A 286 11.29 21.93 9.79
C ASP A 286 9.82 21.82 9.35
N VAL A 287 9.54 20.96 8.36
CA VAL A 287 8.17 20.67 7.89
C VAL A 287 7.33 20.09 9.03
N TYR A 288 7.87 19.10 9.73
CA TYR A 288 7.23 18.46 10.87
C TYR A 288 6.94 19.49 11.98
N THR A 289 7.91 20.33 12.35
CA THR A 289 7.72 21.37 13.36
C THR A 289 6.58 22.32 12.97
N ALA A 290 6.56 22.81 11.73
CA ALA A 290 5.50 23.70 11.25
C ALA A 290 4.11 23.04 11.33
N ALA A 291 3.98 21.80 10.83
CA ALA A 291 2.72 21.05 10.87
C ALA A 291 2.19 20.86 12.30
N ILE A 292 3.07 20.54 13.25
CA ILE A 292 2.71 20.31 14.65
C ILE A 292 2.26 21.60 15.34
N GLU A 293 2.96 22.72 15.15
CA GLU A 293 2.57 24.00 15.76
C GLU A 293 1.27 24.54 15.16
N MET A 294 1.07 24.37 13.85
CA MET A 294 -0.19 24.71 13.18
C MET A 294 -1.37 23.94 13.79
N GLN A 295 -1.25 22.61 13.96
CA GLN A 295 -2.28 21.81 14.62
C GLN A 295 -2.53 22.25 16.08
N ARG A 296 -1.50 22.60 16.86
CA ARG A 296 -1.69 23.05 18.25
C ARG A 296 -2.48 24.35 18.35
N ILE A 297 -2.18 25.31 17.46
CA ILE A 297 -2.92 26.57 17.38
C ILE A 297 -4.37 26.28 16.97
N TRP A 298 -4.56 25.42 15.97
CA TRP A 298 -5.86 25.01 15.48
C TRP A 298 -6.71 24.36 16.58
N VAL A 299 -6.18 23.37 17.31
CA VAL A 299 -6.88 22.70 18.42
C VAL A 299 -7.23 23.69 19.54
N TYR A 300 -6.34 24.66 19.79
CA TYR A 300 -6.60 25.67 20.81
C TYR A 300 -7.71 26.65 20.40
N GLU A 301 -7.62 27.18 19.17
CA GLU A 301 -8.60 28.14 18.64
C GLU A 301 -9.93 27.47 18.28
N CYS A 302 -9.95 26.16 18.09
CA CYS A 302 -11.15 25.35 17.87
C CYS A 302 -12.05 25.91 16.74
N PRO A 303 -11.54 26.19 15.53
CA PRO A 303 -12.37 26.66 14.42
C PRO A 303 -13.35 25.58 13.94
N GLU A 304 -13.02 24.30 14.19
CA GLU A 304 -13.90 23.16 13.98
C GLU A 304 -13.80 22.22 15.18
N ILE A 305 -14.83 21.41 15.40
CA ILE A 305 -14.86 20.38 16.44
C ILE A 305 -14.87 19.03 15.76
N VAL A 306 -13.71 18.36 15.77
CA VAL A 306 -13.60 16.97 15.31
C VAL A 306 -14.36 16.07 16.27
N CYS A 307 -15.24 15.22 15.76
CA CYS A 307 -16.15 14.42 16.58
C CYS A 307 -15.58 13.02 16.83
N TYR A 308 -15.04 12.39 15.79
CA TYR A 308 -14.56 11.02 15.82
C TYR A 308 -13.64 10.72 14.62
N GLU A 309 -12.77 9.73 14.76
CA GLU A 309 -12.10 9.02 13.67
C GLU A 309 -12.70 7.63 13.58
N ASN A 310 -13.44 7.34 12.50
CA ASN A 310 -14.13 6.06 12.36
C ASN A 310 -13.19 4.97 11.81
N GLN A 311 -13.57 3.73 12.06
CA GLN A 311 -12.88 2.57 11.52
C GLN A 311 -13.43 2.20 10.14
N MET A 312 -12.55 1.65 9.30
CA MET A 312 -12.84 1.04 8.01
C MET A 312 -12.58 -0.46 8.16
N LEU A 313 -13.51 -1.29 7.68
CA LEU A 313 -13.53 -2.73 7.94
C LEU A 313 -13.31 -3.51 6.65
N SER A 314 -12.56 -4.61 6.70
CA SER A 314 -12.34 -5.50 5.55
C SER A 314 -12.66 -6.94 5.93
N ALA A 315 -13.07 -7.76 4.96
CA ALA A 315 -13.33 -9.18 5.19
C ALA A 315 -12.74 -10.06 4.09
N TYR A 316 -12.12 -11.17 4.49
CA TYR A 316 -11.49 -12.14 3.59
C TYR A 316 -11.54 -13.55 4.14
N ARG A 317 -11.48 -14.53 3.24
CA ARG A 317 -11.38 -15.95 3.59
C ARG A 317 -9.95 -16.32 3.97
N THR A 318 -9.83 -17.26 4.89
CA THR A 318 -8.56 -17.72 5.45
C THR A 318 -8.33 -19.20 5.22
N ASP A 319 -9.25 -19.95 4.61
CA ASP A 319 -9.17 -21.40 4.41
C ASP A 319 -8.15 -21.79 3.32
N ARG A 320 -8.21 -21.13 2.16
CA ARG A 320 -7.40 -21.45 0.96
C ARG A 320 -6.05 -20.72 0.91
N TYR A 321 -6.09 -19.43 1.24
CA TYR A 321 -4.99 -18.51 1.03
C TYR A 321 -4.38 -18.00 2.34
N GLU A 322 -3.10 -17.68 2.30
CA GLU A 322 -2.37 -16.95 3.33
C GLU A 322 -1.60 -15.78 2.71
N GLY A 323 -1.00 -14.91 3.54
CA GLY A 323 -0.29 -13.72 3.05
C GLY A 323 -1.15 -12.46 2.93
N HIS A 324 -2.40 -12.50 3.42
CA HIS A 324 -3.23 -11.30 3.60
C HIS A 324 -2.49 -10.25 4.44
N MET A 325 -2.48 -9.02 3.96
CA MET A 325 -1.78 -7.92 4.61
C MET A 325 -2.69 -6.70 4.71
N THR A 326 -3.00 -6.33 5.95
CA THR A 326 -3.80 -5.14 6.22
C THR A 326 -2.89 -3.92 6.15
N ALA A 327 -3.03 -3.13 5.09
CA ALA A 327 -2.36 -1.84 4.97
C ALA A 327 -3.12 -0.76 5.74
N ILE A 328 -2.41 0.23 6.29
CA ILE A 328 -3.02 1.30 7.08
C ILE A 328 -3.97 2.19 6.26
N GLU A 329 -3.77 2.30 4.94
CA GLU A 329 -4.63 3.10 4.05
C GLU A 329 -5.86 2.31 3.57
N SER A 330 -5.64 1.10 3.04
CA SER A 330 -6.63 0.33 2.26
C SER A 330 -7.08 -0.99 2.90
N GLY A 331 -6.59 -1.30 4.10
CA GLY A 331 -7.02 -2.47 4.86
C GLY A 331 -6.59 -3.78 4.20
N ALA A 332 -7.39 -4.83 4.36
CA ALA A 332 -7.08 -6.13 3.76
C ALA A 332 -7.27 -6.13 2.24
N ALA A 333 -8.08 -5.21 1.69
CA ALA A 333 -8.28 -5.02 0.26
C ALA A 333 -7.08 -4.38 -0.47
N SER A 334 -5.99 -4.09 0.26
CA SER A 334 -4.81 -3.40 -0.26
C SER A 334 -4.11 -4.11 -1.42
N TRP A 335 -3.36 -3.33 -2.20
CA TRP A 335 -2.39 -3.81 -3.19
C TRP A 335 -1.50 -4.93 -2.62
N TRP A 336 -1.07 -4.77 -1.38
CA TRP A 336 -0.18 -5.68 -0.66
C TRP A 336 -0.77 -7.08 -0.45
N THR A 337 -2.05 -7.19 -0.10
CA THR A 337 -2.73 -8.49 -0.06
C THR A 337 -2.72 -9.11 -1.45
N LYS A 338 -3.15 -8.38 -2.47
CA LYS A 338 -3.26 -8.87 -3.86
C LYS A 338 -1.91 -9.30 -4.43
N TYR A 339 -0.83 -8.67 -3.99
CA TYR A 339 0.54 -8.99 -4.37
C TYR A 339 1.13 -10.19 -3.60
N LEU A 340 0.91 -10.31 -2.29
CA LEU A 340 1.56 -11.32 -1.44
C LEU A 340 0.72 -12.56 -1.14
N VAL A 341 -0.58 -12.52 -1.45
CA VAL A 341 -1.48 -13.64 -1.20
C VAL A 341 -1.02 -14.86 -2.00
N ARG A 342 -1.08 -16.01 -1.36
CA ARG A 342 -0.53 -17.26 -1.87
C ARG A 342 -1.30 -18.45 -1.32
N LEU A 343 -1.36 -19.54 -2.08
CA LEU A 343 -2.00 -20.77 -1.60
C LEU A 343 -1.28 -21.27 -0.35
N LYS A 344 -2.04 -21.81 0.60
CA LYS A 344 -1.45 -22.58 1.70
C LYS A 344 -0.79 -23.86 1.17
N GLU A 345 0.19 -24.40 1.90
CA GLU A 345 0.80 -25.70 1.56
C GLU A 345 -0.25 -26.82 1.44
N SER A 346 -1.30 -26.78 2.26
CA SER A 346 -2.42 -27.74 2.20
C SER A 346 -3.20 -27.69 0.88
N HIS A 347 -3.06 -26.63 0.11
CA HIS A 347 -3.70 -26.41 -1.19
C HIS A 347 -2.69 -26.40 -2.35
N GLY A 348 -1.46 -26.89 -2.14
CA GLY A 348 -0.44 -26.98 -3.18
C GLY A 348 0.38 -25.71 -3.41
N GLY A 349 0.31 -24.75 -2.49
CA GLY A 349 1.08 -23.51 -2.56
C GLY A 349 2.60 -23.65 -2.33
N PRO A 350 3.34 -22.53 -2.31
CA PRO A 350 2.83 -21.16 -2.29
C PRO A 350 2.37 -20.61 -3.65
N ILE A 351 2.73 -21.26 -4.76
CA ILE A 351 2.44 -20.73 -6.10
C ILE A 351 1.12 -21.29 -6.63
N GLY A 352 0.34 -20.40 -7.22
CA GLY A 352 -0.76 -20.71 -8.10
C GLY A 352 -2.15 -20.40 -7.57
N GLY A 353 -3.16 -20.90 -8.29
CA GLY A 353 -4.58 -20.68 -7.99
C GLY A 353 -5.10 -19.33 -8.45
N THR A 354 -6.43 -19.16 -8.33
CA THR A 354 -7.17 -17.96 -8.72
C THR A 354 -7.70 -17.26 -7.48
N PHE A 355 -7.14 -16.10 -7.14
CA PHE A 355 -7.62 -15.27 -6.02
C PHE A 355 -8.69 -14.29 -6.50
N ARG A 356 -9.87 -14.35 -5.87
CA ARG A 356 -11.06 -13.61 -6.32
C ARG A 356 -11.38 -12.48 -5.35
N VAL A 357 -11.46 -11.27 -5.88
CA VAL A 357 -11.80 -10.06 -5.14
C VAL A 357 -13.13 -9.52 -5.68
N SER A 358 -14.03 -9.04 -4.83
CA SER A 358 -15.20 -8.28 -5.32
C SER A 358 -14.82 -6.86 -5.71
N ASN A 359 -15.55 -6.29 -6.65
CA ASN A 359 -15.51 -4.87 -6.99
C ASN A 359 -16.96 -4.42 -7.16
N SER A 360 -17.42 -3.39 -6.43
CA SER A 360 -18.84 -3.02 -6.52
C SER A 360 -19.26 -2.57 -7.92
N LEU A 361 -18.38 -1.94 -8.67
CA LEU A 361 -18.63 -1.52 -10.05
C LEU A 361 -17.56 -2.07 -11.00
N ASP A 362 -17.93 -2.18 -12.28
CA ASP A 362 -16.98 -2.47 -13.35
C ASP A 362 -15.98 -1.32 -13.53
N ILE A 363 -14.84 -1.61 -14.15
CA ILE A 363 -13.86 -0.59 -14.52
C ILE A 363 -14.37 0.25 -15.68
N GLU A 364 -14.08 1.55 -15.64
CA GLU A 364 -14.52 2.48 -16.68
C GLU A 364 -13.52 2.60 -17.83
N THR A 365 -12.24 2.34 -17.54
CA THR A 365 -11.11 2.58 -18.43
C THR A 365 -9.86 1.85 -17.95
N LEU A 366 -8.91 1.57 -18.84
CA LEU A 366 -7.55 1.15 -18.47
C LEU A 366 -6.54 2.31 -18.55
N ASN A 367 -7.02 3.55 -18.72
CA ASN A 367 -6.21 4.75 -18.65
C ASN A 367 -6.25 5.36 -17.24
N PHE A 368 -5.14 5.23 -16.51
CA PHE A 368 -4.99 5.78 -15.16
C PHE A 368 -5.01 7.32 -15.10
N MET A 369 -4.84 8.01 -16.24
CA MET A 369 -4.78 9.47 -16.27
C MET A 369 -6.17 10.14 -16.26
N ILE A 370 -7.28 9.40 -16.41
CA ILE A 370 -8.62 10.01 -16.54
C ILE A 370 -9.63 9.55 -15.48
N THR A 371 -9.30 8.55 -14.67
CA THR A 371 -10.26 7.94 -13.74
C THR A 371 -10.12 8.50 -12.33
N SER A 372 -11.26 8.73 -11.68
CA SER A 372 -11.39 8.98 -10.24
C SER A 372 -12.10 7.83 -9.52
N SER A 373 -12.36 6.71 -10.21
CA SER A 373 -13.07 5.55 -9.67
C SER A 373 -12.12 4.69 -8.85
N SER A 374 -12.41 4.49 -7.56
CA SER A 374 -11.67 3.56 -6.69
C SER A 374 -11.70 2.14 -7.23
N TYR A 375 -12.83 1.72 -7.82
CA TYR A 375 -13.00 0.39 -8.41
C TYR A 375 -12.10 0.18 -9.64
N THR A 376 -11.89 1.24 -10.43
CA THR A 376 -10.93 1.20 -11.54
C THR A 376 -9.50 1.18 -11.01
N TRP A 377 -9.21 1.95 -9.96
CA TRP A 377 -7.89 1.97 -9.32
C TRP A 377 -7.48 0.64 -8.71
N ASN A 378 -8.42 -0.14 -8.15
CA ASN A 378 -8.18 -1.51 -7.67
C ASN A 378 -7.50 -2.41 -8.71
N VAL A 379 -7.77 -2.18 -10.00
CA VAL A 379 -7.15 -2.90 -11.12
C VAL A 379 -5.89 -2.19 -11.61
N LEU A 380 -5.95 -0.86 -11.80
CA LEU A 380 -4.84 -0.09 -12.37
C LEU A 380 -3.57 -0.17 -11.52
N GLU A 381 -3.69 -0.16 -10.19
CA GLU A 381 -2.55 -0.27 -9.28
C GLU A 381 -1.79 -1.60 -9.38
N MET A 382 -2.45 -2.64 -9.90
CA MET A 382 -1.87 -3.98 -10.09
C MET A 382 -1.12 -4.09 -11.42
N ILE A 383 -1.41 -3.22 -12.38
CA ILE A 383 -0.81 -3.25 -13.72
C ILE A 383 0.18 -2.10 -13.96
N TYR A 384 0.09 -1.00 -13.20
CA TYR A 384 1.03 0.13 -13.27
C TYR A 384 1.79 0.29 -11.95
N ASP A 385 3.12 0.20 -12.00
CA ASP A 385 3.99 0.42 -10.84
C ASP A 385 4.50 1.88 -10.77
N PRO A 386 4.53 2.48 -9.56
CA PRO A 386 5.18 3.76 -9.30
C PRO A 386 6.68 3.59 -8.98
N LEU A 387 7.41 4.70 -8.95
CA LEU A 387 8.82 4.73 -8.52
C LEU A 387 8.98 4.25 -7.05
N PHE A 388 8.14 4.80 -6.17
CA PHE A 388 8.05 4.44 -4.77
C PHE A 388 6.64 3.94 -4.48
N ARG A 389 6.57 2.89 -3.68
CA ARG A 389 5.30 2.30 -3.27
C ARG A 389 5.11 2.51 -1.79
N GLU A 390 3.90 2.86 -1.41
CA GLU A 390 3.54 2.96 -0.02
C GLU A 390 3.51 1.56 0.63
N GLY A 391 4.22 1.40 1.74
CA GLY A 391 4.27 0.21 2.54
C GLY A 391 2.98 -0.02 3.33
N PRO A 392 2.78 -1.22 3.91
CA PRO A 392 1.61 -1.51 4.73
C PRO A 392 1.47 -0.60 5.94
N ASP A 393 2.57 0.02 6.39
CA ASP A 393 2.66 0.95 7.50
C ASP A 393 2.66 2.43 7.07
N GLY A 394 2.41 2.73 5.79
CA GLY A 394 2.43 4.08 5.22
C GLY A 394 3.80 4.62 4.83
N SER A 395 4.88 3.87 5.09
CA SER A 395 6.23 4.31 4.71
C SER A 395 6.42 4.25 3.19
N LEU A 396 7.13 5.22 2.60
CA LEU A 396 7.48 5.14 1.18
C LEU A 396 8.65 4.17 0.97
N ILE A 397 8.40 3.08 0.24
CA ILE A 397 9.38 2.06 -0.12
C ILE A 397 9.93 2.38 -1.52
N PRO A 398 11.25 2.54 -1.70
CA PRO A 398 11.87 2.61 -3.02
C PRO A 398 11.55 1.31 -3.78
N TRP A 399 10.66 1.38 -4.76
CA TRP A 399 10.05 0.19 -5.34
C TRP A 399 10.77 -0.23 -6.62
N MET A 400 10.75 0.66 -7.62
CA MET A 400 11.54 0.56 -8.86
C MET A 400 12.91 1.26 -8.73
N VAL A 401 13.15 1.90 -7.59
CA VAL A 401 14.33 2.74 -7.32
C VAL A 401 15.35 1.97 -6.49
N SER A 402 16.58 1.91 -6.98
CA SER A 402 17.73 1.30 -6.29
C SER A 402 18.46 2.28 -5.37
N ASP A 403 18.50 3.56 -5.73
CA ASP A 403 19.08 4.65 -4.94
C ASP A 403 18.44 6.00 -5.32
N TYR A 404 18.42 6.96 -4.40
CA TYR A 404 17.94 8.31 -4.66
C TYR A 404 18.56 9.35 -3.72
N SER A 405 18.60 10.61 -4.16
CA SER A 405 18.94 11.75 -3.30
C SER A 405 18.02 12.94 -3.56
N ILE A 406 17.80 13.74 -2.52
CA ILE A 406 17.07 15.00 -2.60
C ILE A 406 18.03 16.08 -2.09
N ASP A 407 18.35 17.03 -2.95
CA ASP A 407 19.33 18.07 -2.71
C ASP A 407 18.78 19.43 -3.15
N SER A 408 19.44 20.51 -2.73
CA SER A 408 19.20 21.86 -3.27
C SER A 408 20.34 22.25 -4.21
N VAL A 409 20.02 22.72 -5.42
CA VAL A 409 21.03 23.10 -6.43
C VAL A 409 21.40 24.57 -6.33
N GLN A 410 20.43 25.40 -5.96
CA GLN A 410 20.52 26.85 -5.76
C GLN A 410 19.59 27.21 -4.59
N PRO A 411 19.75 28.40 -3.97
CA PRO A 411 18.74 28.88 -3.04
C PRO A 411 17.36 28.80 -3.68
N ASN A 412 16.40 28.17 -2.99
CA ASN A 412 15.01 28.01 -3.42
C ASN A 412 14.80 27.05 -4.61
N THR A 413 15.64 26.03 -4.79
CA THR A 413 15.34 24.91 -5.72
C THR A 413 15.46 23.55 -5.05
N THR A 414 14.68 22.58 -5.54
CA THR A 414 14.80 21.15 -5.20
C THR A 414 15.32 20.37 -6.41
N ARG A 415 16.28 19.47 -6.19
CA ARG A 415 16.73 18.47 -7.17
C ARG A 415 16.56 17.09 -6.57
N ILE A 416 15.91 16.22 -7.33
CA ILE A 416 15.73 14.81 -7.00
C ILE A 416 16.52 13.99 -8.01
N VAL A 417 17.51 13.23 -7.53
CA VAL A 417 18.29 12.28 -8.34
C VAL A 417 17.75 10.88 -8.07
N VAL A 418 17.43 10.13 -9.12
CA VAL A 418 16.85 8.79 -9.01
C VAL A 418 17.65 7.80 -9.86
N ASP A 419 18.06 6.70 -9.24
CA ASP A 419 18.67 5.53 -9.89
C ASP A 419 17.70 4.36 -9.86
N LEU A 420 17.20 3.97 -11.04
CA LEU A 420 16.34 2.81 -11.23
C LEU A 420 17.11 1.50 -11.04
N HIS A 421 16.38 0.43 -10.68
CA HIS A 421 16.90 -0.93 -10.74
C HIS A 421 17.35 -1.29 -12.18
N GLU A 422 18.42 -2.09 -12.31
CA GLU A 422 19.01 -2.44 -13.62
C GLU A 422 18.24 -3.55 -14.37
N ASP A 423 17.37 -4.29 -13.69
CA ASP A 423 16.62 -5.45 -14.20
C ASP A 423 15.14 -5.13 -14.49
N LEU A 424 14.79 -3.84 -14.57
CA LEU A 424 13.43 -3.42 -14.89
C LEU A 424 13.10 -3.66 -16.37
N LEU A 425 12.00 -4.38 -16.59
CA LEU A 425 11.43 -4.67 -17.89
C LEU A 425 9.95 -4.27 -17.91
N TRP A 426 9.48 -3.83 -19.06
CA TRP A 426 8.06 -3.69 -19.35
C TRP A 426 7.40 -5.07 -19.57
N SER A 427 6.07 -5.13 -19.55
CA SER A 427 5.30 -6.37 -19.73
C SER A 427 5.47 -7.03 -21.11
N ASP A 428 6.03 -6.33 -22.09
CA ASP A 428 6.41 -6.89 -23.39
C ASP A 428 7.85 -7.44 -23.43
N GLY A 429 8.62 -7.25 -22.35
CA GLY A 429 10.00 -7.68 -22.19
C GLY A 429 11.04 -6.66 -22.67
N SER A 430 10.62 -5.49 -23.15
CA SER A 430 11.53 -4.38 -23.45
C SER A 430 12.06 -3.76 -22.15
N SER A 431 13.22 -3.09 -22.22
CA SER A 431 13.84 -2.47 -21.05
C SER A 431 13.09 -1.22 -20.61
N LEU A 432 12.84 -1.11 -19.31
CA LEU A 432 12.33 0.12 -18.71
C LEU A 432 13.51 1.00 -18.31
N THR A 433 13.60 2.19 -18.91
CA THR A 433 14.80 3.03 -18.83
C THR A 433 14.57 4.38 -18.17
N SER A 434 15.65 5.07 -17.82
CA SER A 434 15.61 6.46 -17.37
C SER A 434 15.14 7.43 -18.45
N GLU A 435 15.23 7.07 -19.73
CA GLU A 435 14.62 7.86 -20.80
C GLU A 435 13.08 7.77 -20.73
N ASP A 436 12.53 6.58 -20.50
CA ASP A 436 11.07 6.41 -20.33
C ASP A 436 10.55 7.20 -19.12
N ALA A 437 11.26 7.10 -18.00
CA ALA A 437 10.93 7.88 -16.81
C ALA A 437 10.97 9.39 -17.10
N ALA A 438 12.05 9.87 -17.73
CA ALA A 438 12.19 11.29 -18.03
C ALA A 438 11.11 11.79 -18.99
N ARG A 439 10.79 11.01 -20.03
CA ARG A 439 9.73 11.33 -21.00
C ARG A 439 8.36 11.33 -20.35
N THR A 440 8.10 10.44 -19.40
CA THR A 440 6.85 10.41 -18.65
C THR A 440 6.63 11.72 -17.87
N PHE A 441 7.60 12.16 -17.06
CA PHE A 441 7.45 13.39 -16.29
C PHE A 441 7.37 14.64 -17.17
N GLN A 442 8.10 14.67 -18.29
CA GLN A 442 7.96 15.74 -19.28
C GLN A 442 6.54 15.76 -19.86
N PHE A 443 6.01 14.61 -20.25
CA PHE A 443 4.65 14.49 -20.76
C PHE A 443 3.60 14.96 -19.76
N TYR A 444 3.68 14.51 -18.49
CA TYR A 444 2.74 14.94 -17.45
C TYR A 444 2.74 16.45 -17.21
N ARG A 445 3.91 17.07 -17.26
CA ARG A 445 4.06 18.52 -17.11
C ARG A 445 3.56 19.29 -18.33
N ASP A 446 3.89 18.81 -19.53
CA ASP A 446 3.73 19.58 -20.77
C ASP A 446 2.35 19.35 -21.43
N ALA A 447 1.69 18.22 -21.17
CA ALA A 447 0.38 17.89 -21.72
C ALA A 447 -0.72 18.82 -21.17
N PRO A 448 -1.46 19.55 -22.04
CA PRO A 448 -2.50 20.48 -21.59
C PRO A 448 -3.61 19.79 -20.79
N GLY A 449 -3.91 20.34 -19.62
CA GLY A 449 -5.00 19.88 -18.76
C GLY A 449 -4.75 18.53 -18.07
N HIS A 450 -3.55 17.97 -18.17
CA HIS A 450 -3.18 16.71 -17.52
C HIS A 450 -3.35 16.82 -16.00
N PRO A 451 -3.95 15.83 -15.29
CA PRO A 451 -4.19 15.94 -13.85
C PRO A 451 -2.91 16.17 -13.04
N TYR A 452 -1.85 15.39 -13.33
CA TYR A 452 -0.53 15.57 -12.70
C TYR A 452 0.17 16.88 -13.10
N GLY A 453 -0.24 17.55 -14.18
CA GLY A 453 0.42 18.77 -14.65
C GLY A 453 0.32 19.92 -13.64
N SER A 454 -0.75 19.96 -12.85
CA SER A 454 -0.95 20.97 -11.79
C SER A 454 0.08 20.84 -10.66
N GLU A 455 0.45 19.61 -10.30
CA GLU A 455 1.45 19.30 -9.26
C GLU A 455 2.89 19.45 -9.77
N LEU A 456 3.10 19.38 -11.09
CA LEU A 456 4.41 19.52 -11.72
C LEU A 456 4.68 20.93 -12.27
N THR A 457 3.90 21.93 -11.87
CA THR A 457 4.03 23.32 -12.37
C THR A 457 5.43 23.92 -12.14
N ASP A 458 6.08 23.55 -11.03
CA ASP A 458 7.44 24.03 -10.71
C ASP A 458 8.56 23.15 -11.30
N LEU A 459 8.24 22.01 -11.93
CA LEU A 459 9.21 21.11 -12.54
C LEU A 459 9.86 21.79 -13.76
N SER A 460 11.07 22.30 -13.58
CA SER A 460 11.76 23.10 -14.59
C SER A 460 12.51 22.24 -15.59
N GLN A 461 13.14 21.17 -15.13
CA GLN A 461 13.97 20.32 -15.95
C GLN A 461 13.87 18.85 -15.55
N VAL A 462 13.88 18.00 -16.56
CA VAL A 462 14.06 16.55 -16.41
C VAL A 462 15.26 16.14 -17.25
N LEU A 463 16.29 15.61 -16.59
CA LEU A 463 17.51 15.11 -17.23
C LEU A 463 17.58 13.60 -17.07
N TYR A 464 18.23 12.92 -18.00
CA TYR A 464 18.54 11.50 -17.88
C TYR A 464 19.92 11.22 -18.43
N SER A 465 20.58 10.20 -17.88
CA SER A 465 21.91 9.78 -18.28
C SER A 465 22.06 8.26 -18.16
N GLY A 466 22.63 7.62 -19.18
CA GLY A 466 22.68 6.16 -19.23
C GLY A 466 21.28 5.55 -19.29
N SER A 467 21.16 4.30 -18.85
CA SER A 467 19.90 3.54 -18.90
C SER A 467 19.05 3.62 -17.64
N HIS A 468 19.61 4.06 -16.49
CA HIS A 468 18.94 3.90 -15.19
C HIS A 468 18.89 5.17 -14.34
N ARG A 469 19.62 6.23 -14.69
CA ARG A 469 19.64 7.48 -13.90
C ARG A 469 18.85 8.60 -14.56
N PHE A 470 17.96 9.23 -13.80
CA PHE A 470 17.31 10.49 -14.17
C PHE A 470 17.29 11.49 -13.00
N ILE A 471 17.04 12.76 -13.33
CA ILE A 471 17.09 13.90 -12.41
C ILE A 471 15.88 14.80 -12.68
N LEU A 472 15.16 15.17 -11.64
CA LEU A 472 14.08 16.14 -11.65
C LEU A 472 14.55 17.41 -10.94
N GLU A 473 14.37 18.58 -11.55
CA GLU A 473 14.71 19.87 -10.95
C GLU A 473 13.48 20.76 -10.88
N PHE A 474 13.22 21.33 -9.70
CA PHE A 474 12.11 22.22 -9.42
C PHE A 474 12.59 23.65 -9.17
N ASN A 475 11.82 24.64 -9.62
CA ASN A 475 12.10 26.07 -9.44
C ASN A 475 11.75 26.61 -8.04
N SER A 476 11.27 25.73 -7.16
CA SER A 476 10.99 26.03 -5.76
C SER A 476 11.62 24.98 -4.86
N SER A 477 11.92 25.37 -3.62
CA SER A 477 12.29 24.45 -2.55
C SER A 477 11.02 23.92 -1.93
N SER A 478 10.89 22.60 -1.83
CA SER A 478 9.83 21.94 -1.08
C SER A 478 10.16 20.46 -0.85
N TYR A 479 9.86 19.97 0.35
CA TYR A 479 9.84 18.55 0.69
C TYR A 479 8.76 17.80 -0.10
N TRP A 480 7.61 18.45 -0.35
CA TRP A 480 6.44 17.85 -1.00
C TRP A 480 6.67 17.50 -2.48
N HIS A 481 7.63 18.17 -3.15
CA HIS A 481 8.02 17.80 -4.52
C HIS A 481 8.42 16.33 -4.64
N PHE A 482 9.03 15.76 -3.60
CA PHE A 482 9.40 14.35 -3.60
C PHE A 482 8.19 13.43 -3.48
N THR A 483 7.28 13.70 -2.54
CA THR A 483 6.10 12.85 -2.33
C THR A 483 5.17 12.88 -3.54
N THR A 484 5.06 14.03 -4.22
CA THR A 484 4.34 14.18 -5.50
C THR A 484 4.87 13.23 -6.57
N VAL A 485 6.16 13.26 -6.89
CA VAL A 485 6.71 12.45 -8.01
C VAL A 485 6.89 10.98 -7.66
N ALA A 486 6.98 10.66 -6.37
CA ALA A 486 7.25 9.32 -5.88
C ALA A 486 6.16 8.30 -6.27
N ARG A 487 4.89 8.73 -6.31
CA ARG A 487 3.71 7.87 -6.52
C ARG A 487 3.21 7.82 -7.97
N MET A 488 3.82 8.58 -8.88
CA MET A 488 3.37 8.66 -10.27
C MET A 488 3.79 7.41 -11.07
N PRO A 489 2.87 6.74 -11.79
CA PRO A 489 3.21 5.65 -12.71
C PRO A 489 4.14 6.09 -13.84
N LEU A 490 4.88 5.14 -14.42
CA LEU A 490 5.67 5.36 -15.63
C LEU A 490 4.99 4.79 -16.89
N LEU A 491 5.25 5.41 -18.04
CA LEU A 491 4.85 4.90 -19.35
C LEU A 491 6.05 4.72 -20.30
N PRO A 492 6.02 3.73 -21.21
CA PRO A 492 7.03 3.61 -22.26
C PRO A 492 7.03 4.85 -23.16
N LYS A 493 8.21 5.33 -23.56
CA LYS A 493 8.30 6.51 -24.44
C LYS A 493 7.57 6.32 -25.78
N GLU A 494 7.57 5.10 -26.33
CA GLU A 494 6.87 4.79 -27.59
C GLU A 494 5.35 4.90 -27.43
N VAL A 495 4.82 4.59 -26.24
CA VAL A 495 3.40 4.79 -25.92
C VAL A 495 3.09 6.28 -25.78
N LEU A 496 3.94 7.05 -25.10
CA LEU A 496 3.79 8.51 -24.99
C LEU A 496 3.81 9.18 -26.37
N ASP A 497 4.74 8.80 -27.25
CA ASP A 497 4.83 9.30 -28.62
C ASP A 497 3.59 8.94 -29.45
N ALA A 498 3.01 7.76 -29.22
CA ALA A 498 1.79 7.32 -29.92
C ALA A 498 0.53 8.04 -29.44
N ILE A 499 0.42 8.33 -28.14
CA ILE A 499 -0.70 9.09 -27.56
C ILE A 499 -0.62 10.56 -28.04
N GLY A 500 0.55 11.18 -27.87
CA GLY A 500 0.74 12.62 -28.06
C GLY A 500 0.07 13.47 -26.97
N GLU A 501 0.65 14.63 -26.66
CA GLU A 501 0.26 15.51 -25.55
C GLU A 501 -1.21 15.99 -25.59
N GLU A 502 -1.84 15.97 -26.76
CA GLU A 502 -3.23 16.43 -26.95
C GLU A 502 -4.28 15.34 -26.72
N ASN A 503 -3.90 14.05 -26.66
CA ASN A 503 -4.86 12.93 -26.66
C ASN A 503 -4.81 12.04 -25.42
N TRP A 504 -4.04 12.40 -24.38
CA TRP A 504 -3.93 11.62 -23.14
C TRP A 504 -5.29 11.30 -22.50
N ASN A 505 -6.26 12.21 -22.64
CA ASN A 505 -7.60 12.10 -22.08
C ASN A 505 -8.54 11.18 -22.87
N THR A 506 -8.16 10.79 -24.09
CA THR A 506 -8.92 9.87 -24.95
C THR A 506 -8.22 8.54 -25.18
N TRP A 507 -6.96 8.43 -24.73
CA TRP A 507 -6.25 7.16 -24.69
C TRP A 507 -7.01 6.18 -23.79
N ASN A 508 -7.25 4.97 -24.28
CA ASN A 508 -7.85 3.89 -23.52
C ASN A 508 -7.26 2.58 -24.05
N PRO A 509 -6.15 2.11 -23.46
CA PRO A 509 -5.46 0.93 -23.97
C PRO A 509 -6.34 -0.31 -23.77
N ARG A 510 -6.21 -1.29 -24.67
CA ARG A 510 -6.93 -2.56 -24.58
C ARG A 510 -5.96 -3.73 -24.50
N PRO A 511 -6.29 -4.79 -23.74
CA PRO A 511 -5.41 -5.96 -23.63
C PRO A 511 -5.11 -6.59 -25.00
N GLU A 512 -6.12 -6.68 -25.87
CA GLU A 512 -5.99 -7.26 -27.22
C GLU A 512 -5.06 -6.47 -28.16
N ASP A 513 -4.83 -5.19 -27.88
CA ASP A 513 -3.97 -4.31 -28.68
C ASP A 513 -2.49 -4.36 -28.23
N GLY A 514 -2.17 -5.22 -27.26
CA GLY A 514 -0.80 -5.38 -26.75
C GLY A 514 -0.41 -4.26 -25.79
N MET A 515 -1.25 -4.00 -24.79
CA MET A 515 -0.98 -3.01 -23.74
C MET A 515 0.34 -3.32 -23.00
N VAL A 516 1.19 -2.30 -22.87
CA VAL A 516 2.51 -2.39 -22.23
C VAL A 516 2.48 -1.65 -20.88
N THR A 517 2.79 -2.36 -19.80
CA THR A 517 2.72 -1.84 -18.43
C THR A 517 3.88 -2.34 -17.56
N SER A 518 4.07 -1.77 -16.37
CA SER A 518 5.21 -2.07 -15.47
C SER A 518 4.87 -2.95 -14.27
N GLY A 519 3.58 -3.12 -13.95
CA GLY A 519 3.13 -3.72 -12.70
C GLY A 519 3.31 -5.24 -12.61
N PRO A 520 3.00 -5.80 -11.43
CA PRO A 520 3.11 -7.24 -11.14
C PRO A 520 2.18 -8.12 -11.98
N PHE A 521 1.09 -7.57 -12.51
CA PHE A 521 0.14 -8.29 -13.36
C PHE A 521 -0.06 -7.59 -14.72
N VAL A 522 -0.64 -8.33 -15.65
CA VAL A 522 -1.21 -7.83 -16.91
C VAL A 522 -2.66 -8.26 -17.03
N VAL A 523 -3.48 -7.47 -17.72
CA VAL A 523 -4.88 -7.84 -17.98
C VAL A 523 -4.92 -9.00 -18.97
N SER A 524 -5.56 -10.11 -18.59
CA SER A 524 -5.79 -11.26 -19.47
C SER A 524 -7.15 -11.16 -20.16
N GLU A 525 -8.19 -10.73 -19.43
CA GLU A 525 -9.56 -10.63 -19.92
C GLU A 525 -10.34 -9.53 -19.19
N HIS A 526 -11.23 -8.84 -19.92
CA HIS A 526 -12.25 -7.96 -19.35
C HIS A 526 -13.62 -8.37 -19.88
N ALA A 527 -14.39 -9.08 -19.05
CA ALA A 527 -15.78 -9.40 -19.31
C ALA A 527 -16.65 -8.27 -18.75
N VAL A 528 -17.05 -7.33 -19.62
CA VAL A 528 -17.76 -6.10 -19.24
C VAL A 528 -18.99 -6.40 -18.38
N GLY A 529 -19.05 -5.76 -17.21
CA GLY A 529 -20.10 -5.92 -16.21
C GLY A 529 -20.04 -7.21 -15.39
N GLU A 530 -19.06 -8.08 -15.63
CA GLU A 530 -18.91 -9.38 -14.96
C GLU A 530 -17.60 -9.47 -14.17
N TYR A 531 -16.45 -9.35 -14.84
CA TYR A 531 -15.14 -9.40 -14.17
C TYR A 531 -13.99 -8.82 -15.01
N VAL A 532 -12.90 -8.49 -14.32
CA VAL A 532 -11.58 -8.28 -14.91
C VAL A 532 -10.62 -9.35 -14.38
N SER A 533 -10.01 -10.13 -15.27
CA SER A 533 -8.98 -11.11 -14.91
C SER A 533 -7.59 -10.57 -15.24
N LEU A 534 -6.67 -10.76 -14.29
CA LEU A 534 -5.28 -10.43 -14.40
C LEU A 534 -4.41 -11.68 -14.21
N VAL A 535 -3.35 -11.81 -14.99
CA VAL A 535 -2.32 -12.86 -14.85
C VAL A 535 -0.96 -12.22 -14.56
N PRO A 536 -0.03 -12.89 -13.86
CA PRO A 536 1.23 -12.25 -13.52
C PRO A 536 2.02 -11.80 -14.74
N ASN A 537 2.66 -10.64 -14.61
CA ASN A 537 3.60 -10.15 -15.59
C ASN A 537 4.88 -11.00 -15.52
N ARG A 538 5.11 -11.82 -16.55
CA ARG A 538 6.25 -12.73 -16.63
C ARG A 538 7.62 -12.03 -16.60
N TYR A 539 7.67 -10.74 -16.95
CA TYR A 539 8.89 -9.94 -16.94
C TYR A 539 9.05 -9.09 -15.67
N TYR A 540 8.12 -9.23 -14.72
CA TYR A 540 8.16 -8.46 -13.50
C TYR A 540 9.43 -8.75 -12.70
N PHE A 541 10.19 -7.71 -12.38
CA PHE A 541 11.52 -7.80 -11.78
C PHE A 541 11.53 -8.54 -10.42
N ARG A 542 10.42 -8.46 -9.67
CA ARG A 542 10.22 -9.14 -8.37
C ARG A 542 9.44 -10.46 -8.44
N LEU A 543 9.12 -10.94 -9.65
CA LEU A 543 8.40 -12.21 -9.83
C LEU A 543 9.15 -13.38 -9.16
N PRO A 544 8.46 -14.27 -8.42
CA PRO A 544 9.13 -15.35 -7.72
C PRO A 544 9.95 -16.25 -8.62
N ARG A 545 11.10 -16.75 -8.14
CA ARG A 545 11.93 -17.66 -8.96
C ARG A 545 11.21 -18.93 -9.38
N SER A 546 10.31 -19.44 -8.55
CA SER A 546 9.45 -20.58 -8.85
C SER A 546 8.48 -20.34 -10.02
N HIS A 547 8.12 -19.08 -10.31
CA HIS A 547 7.42 -18.72 -11.54
C HIS A 547 8.35 -18.66 -12.76
N ARG A 548 9.67 -18.60 -12.57
CA ARG A 548 10.68 -18.50 -13.63
C ARG A 548 11.35 -19.84 -13.95
N GLU A 549 11.15 -20.87 -13.14
CA GLU A 549 11.76 -22.20 -13.28
C GLU A 549 10.68 -23.29 -13.28
N ILE A 550 10.78 -24.31 -14.15
CA ILE A 550 9.95 -25.52 -14.01
C ILE A 550 10.69 -26.45 -13.05
N PRO A 551 10.14 -26.77 -11.86
CA PRO A 551 10.75 -27.71 -10.95
C PRO A 551 10.64 -29.14 -11.51
N VAL A 552 11.65 -29.54 -12.27
CA VAL A 552 11.82 -30.91 -12.78
C VAL A 552 12.81 -31.64 -11.89
N SER A 553 12.44 -32.81 -11.38
CA SER A 553 13.32 -33.64 -10.54
C SER A 553 13.35 -35.08 -11.05
N SER A 554 14.53 -35.67 -11.21
CA SER A 554 14.69 -37.09 -11.54
C SER A 554 14.65 -37.98 -10.30
N SER A 555 14.29 -39.25 -10.50
CA SER A 555 14.32 -40.27 -9.44
C SER A 555 15.71 -40.53 -8.83
N ALA A 556 16.78 -40.18 -9.56
CA ALA A 556 18.17 -40.21 -9.10
C ALA A 556 19.07 -39.42 -10.07
N SER A 557 20.14 -38.79 -9.60
CA SER A 557 21.15 -38.14 -10.45
C SER A 557 22.08 -39.14 -11.15
N THR A 558 22.15 -40.38 -10.64
CA THR A 558 22.97 -41.47 -11.21
C THR A 558 22.29 -42.81 -10.97
N ILE A 559 22.26 -43.67 -11.99
CA ILE A 559 21.67 -45.02 -11.97
C ILE A 559 22.72 -46.02 -12.45
N GLU A 560 22.88 -47.14 -11.75
CA GLU A 560 23.74 -48.26 -12.19
C GLU A 560 22.85 -49.44 -12.61
N ILE A 561 23.08 -50.00 -13.79
CA ILE A 561 22.33 -51.15 -14.31
C ILE A 561 23.25 -52.21 -14.89
N GLU A 562 22.82 -53.47 -14.81
CA GLU A 562 23.51 -54.58 -15.48
C GLU A 562 23.22 -54.56 -16.99
N HIS A 563 24.25 -54.86 -17.78
CA HIS A 563 24.14 -54.97 -19.23
C HIS A 563 23.16 -56.08 -19.61
N GLY A 564 22.15 -55.74 -20.40
CA GLY A 564 21.07 -56.64 -20.79
C GLY A 564 19.89 -56.67 -19.81
N MET A 565 19.88 -55.81 -18.78
CA MET A 565 18.70 -55.58 -17.95
C MET A 565 17.52 -55.12 -18.82
N VAL A 566 16.32 -55.61 -18.48
CA VAL A 566 15.05 -55.24 -19.14
C VAL A 566 14.08 -54.71 -18.08
N GLY A 567 13.40 -53.61 -18.36
CA GLY A 567 12.46 -52.93 -17.47
C GLY A 567 13.06 -51.78 -16.65
N GLY A 568 14.31 -51.39 -16.92
CA GLY A 568 14.92 -50.21 -16.30
C GLY A 568 14.30 -48.92 -16.85
N ARG A 569 14.10 -47.91 -16.02
CA ARG A 569 13.52 -46.63 -16.45
C ARG A 569 14.07 -45.44 -15.68
N ILE A 570 14.16 -44.30 -16.35
CA ILE A 570 14.26 -42.99 -15.70
C ILE A 570 12.85 -42.41 -15.62
N GLN A 571 12.54 -41.79 -14.48
CA GLN A 571 11.34 -40.96 -14.31
C GLN A 571 11.77 -39.57 -13.86
N TRP A 572 11.30 -38.56 -14.58
CA TRP A 572 11.32 -37.16 -14.17
C TRP A 572 9.92 -36.78 -13.70
N ASN A 573 9.82 -36.20 -12.51
CA ASN A 573 8.59 -35.61 -11.99
C ASN A 573 8.55 -34.12 -12.34
N ILE A 574 7.40 -33.66 -12.80
CA ILE A 574 7.11 -32.27 -13.12
C ILE A 574 6.25 -31.73 -11.97
N ASN A 575 6.85 -30.92 -11.10
CA ASN A 575 6.19 -30.44 -9.89
C ASN A 575 5.47 -29.10 -10.13
N ARG A 576 4.77 -28.99 -11.26
CA ARG A 576 3.88 -27.87 -11.64
C ARG A 576 2.87 -28.37 -12.66
N ALA A 577 1.59 -28.01 -12.49
CA ALA A 577 0.55 -28.33 -13.47
C ALA A 577 0.72 -27.44 -14.70
N GLY A 578 0.65 -28.02 -15.90
CA GLY A 578 0.81 -27.26 -17.14
C GLY A 578 0.86 -28.16 -18.36
N THR A 579 0.87 -27.54 -19.54
CA THR A 579 1.15 -28.24 -20.81
C THR A 579 2.57 -27.94 -21.25
N TYR A 580 3.36 -28.99 -21.41
CA TYR A 580 4.78 -28.88 -21.70
C TYR A 580 5.15 -29.59 -23.00
N SER A 581 5.97 -28.94 -23.81
CA SER A 581 6.76 -29.60 -24.86
C SER A 581 8.04 -30.17 -24.24
N TYR A 582 8.42 -31.41 -24.59
CA TYR A 582 9.60 -32.08 -24.03
C TYR A 582 10.49 -32.72 -25.08
N TRP A 583 11.79 -32.84 -24.75
CA TRP A 583 12.81 -33.55 -25.50
C TRP A 583 13.68 -34.37 -24.56
N ILE A 584 13.87 -35.65 -24.85
CA ILE A 584 14.80 -36.54 -24.13
C ILE A 584 16.00 -36.77 -25.04
N TYR A 585 17.17 -36.40 -24.55
CA TYR A 585 18.44 -36.63 -25.21
C TYR A 585 19.14 -37.83 -24.57
N HIS A 586 19.69 -38.73 -25.37
CA HIS A 586 20.64 -39.78 -24.95
C HIS A 586 22.00 -39.46 -25.58
N ASN A 587 23.03 -39.23 -24.75
CA ASN A 587 24.37 -38.84 -25.22
C ASN A 587 24.34 -37.67 -26.22
N GLY A 588 23.46 -36.69 -25.99
CA GLY A 588 23.29 -35.50 -26.83
C GLY A 588 22.44 -35.69 -28.08
N THR A 589 21.87 -36.88 -28.34
CA THR A 589 20.97 -37.14 -29.48
C THR A 589 19.53 -37.28 -28.99
N VAL A 590 18.56 -36.63 -29.63
CA VAL A 590 17.14 -36.77 -29.25
C VAL A 590 16.67 -38.20 -29.50
N VAL A 591 16.13 -38.84 -28.46
CA VAL A 591 15.58 -40.21 -28.50
C VAL A 591 14.07 -40.25 -28.28
N ASP A 592 13.50 -39.20 -27.69
CA ASP A 592 12.05 -39.04 -27.53
C ASP A 592 11.70 -37.55 -27.49
N GLU A 593 10.54 -37.16 -28.03
CA GLU A 593 10.02 -35.80 -27.98
C GLU A 593 8.49 -35.80 -28.11
N GLY A 594 7.83 -34.80 -27.52
CA GLY A 594 6.38 -34.69 -27.58
C GLY A 594 5.83 -33.57 -26.72
N SER A 595 4.52 -33.61 -26.48
CA SER A 595 3.85 -32.77 -25.50
C SER A 595 3.21 -33.60 -24.40
N THR A 596 3.18 -33.07 -23.18
CA THR A 596 2.55 -33.72 -22.04
C THR A 596 1.84 -32.73 -21.12
N SER A 597 0.77 -33.22 -20.48
CA SER A 597 0.10 -32.59 -19.35
C SER A 597 0.16 -33.45 -18.08
N THR A 598 0.96 -34.53 -18.11
CA THR A 598 1.18 -35.40 -16.95
C THR A 598 2.20 -34.80 -16.00
N ASP A 599 2.11 -35.18 -14.73
CA ASP A 599 3.04 -34.82 -13.65
C ASP A 599 4.38 -35.58 -13.70
N TYR A 600 4.61 -36.40 -14.73
CA TYR A 600 5.88 -37.09 -14.96
C TYR A 600 6.17 -37.37 -16.43
N ILE A 601 7.45 -37.55 -16.76
CA ILE A 601 7.96 -38.07 -18.04
C ILE A 601 8.85 -39.28 -17.74
N ARG A 602 8.79 -40.32 -18.58
CA ARG A 602 9.59 -41.55 -18.41
C ARG A 602 10.30 -41.91 -19.71
N THR A 603 11.50 -42.47 -19.58
CA THR A 603 12.19 -43.15 -20.69
C THR A 603 12.75 -44.50 -20.25
N SER A 604 12.85 -45.44 -21.19
CA SER A 604 13.39 -46.77 -20.95
C SER A 604 14.91 -46.77 -20.94
N LEU A 605 15.51 -47.65 -20.13
CA LEU A 605 16.94 -47.92 -20.10
C LEU A 605 17.30 -49.25 -20.78
N ASP A 606 16.36 -49.86 -21.48
CA ASP A 606 16.55 -51.16 -22.11
C ASP A 606 17.51 -51.08 -23.30
N GLY A 607 18.35 -52.10 -23.46
CA GLY A 607 19.24 -52.22 -24.63
C GLY A 607 20.43 -51.26 -24.64
N LEU A 608 20.80 -50.70 -23.48
CA LEU A 608 22.01 -49.89 -23.37
C LEU A 608 23.28 -50.74 -23.42
N GLU A 609 24.28 -50.23 -24.15
CA GLU A 609 25.61 -50.81 -24.26
C GLU A 609 26.44 -50.63 -22.98
N LEU A 610 27.54 -51.36 -22.84
CA LEU A 610 28.46 -51.18 -21.70
C LEU A 610 29.09 -49.79 -21.70
N GLY A 611 29.14 -49.17 -20.52
CA GLY A 611 29.80 -47.87 -20.31
C GLY A 611 28.90 -46.83 -19.64
N GLN A 612 29.27 -45.56 -19.84
CA GLN A 612 28.57 -44.42 -19.25
C GLN A 612 27.68 -43.75 -20.30
N HIS A 613 26.42 -43.57 -19.94
CA HIS A 613 25.42 -42.86 -20.74
C HIS A 613 24.92 -41.66 -19.95
N ASN A 614 24.51 -40.60 -20.63
CA ASN A 614 23.69 -39.55 -20.03
C ASN A 614 22.35 -39.45 -20.75
N PHE A 615 21.33 -39.16 -19.95
CA PHE A 615 20.00 -38.84 -20.42
C PHE A 615 19.64 -37.46 -19.93
N THR A 616 19.32 -36.55 -20.84
CA THR A 616 18.94 -35.18 -20.52
C THR A 616 17.50 -34.95 -20.93
N LEU A 617 16.63 -34.63 -19.99
CA LEU A 617 15.28 -34.12 -20.28
C LEU A 617 15.38 -32.61 -20.44
N ARG A 618 14.86 -32.08 -21.54
CA ARG A 618 14.59 -30.66 -21.72
C ARG A 618 13.08 -30.47 -21.81
N LEU A 619 12.55 -29.57 -20.99
CA LEU A 619 11.14 -29.26 -20.88
C LEU A 619 10.95 -27.80 -21.26
N ARG A 620 9.87 -27.49 -21.99
CA ARG A 620 9.44 -26.13 -22.32
C ARG A 620 7.96 -26.00 -22.03
N GLU A 621 7.61 -25.08 -21.14
CA GLU A 621 6.22 -24.65 -20.97
C GLU A 621 5.84 -23.70 -22.10
N GLU A 622 4.73 -23.95 -22.78
CA GLU A 622 4.37 -23.12 -23.95
C GLU A 622 3.88 -21.73 -23.54
N GLU A 623 3.14 -21.65 -22.43
CA GLU A 623 2.49 -20.43 -21.94
C GLU A 623 3.50 -19.40 -21.40
N TRP A 624 4.44 -19.85 -20.58
CA TRP A 624 5.47 -18.97 -19.98
C TRP A 624 6.81 -18.99 -20.72
N ALA A 625 6.95 -19.82 -21.76
CA ALA A 625 8.21 -20.07 -22.48
C ALA A 625 9.38 -20.49 -21.56
N ILE A 626 9.11 -20.95 -20.34
CA ILE A 626 10.11 -21.40 -19.38
C ILE A 626 10.72 -22.70 -19.89
N VAL A 627 12.04 -22.83 -19.76
CA VAL A 627 12.77 -24.05 -20.13
C VAL A 627 13.43 -24.64 -18.90
N ALA A 628 13.15 -25.91 -18.61
CA ALA A 628 13.88 -26.69 -17.61
C ALA A 628 14.72 -27.77 -18.27
N THR A 629 15.80 -28.16 -17.59
CA THR A 629 16.68 -29.23 -18.05
C THR A 629 17.17 -30.04 -16.85
N ASP A 630 17.07 -31.36 -16.92
CA ASP A 630 17.63 -32.26 -15.92
C ASP A 630 18.42 -33.39 -16.59
N THR A 631 19.55 -33.80 -16.01
CA THR A 631 20.43 -34.83 -16.58
C THR A 631 20.69 -35.96 -15.59
N VAL A 632 20.39 -37.18 -16.03
CA VAL A 632 20.65 -38.42 -15.28
C VAL A 632 21.79 -39.20 -15.95
N TRP A 633 22.78 -39.58 -15.15
CA TRP A 633 23.87 -40.45 -15.61
C TRP A 633 23.52 -41.92 -15.39
N VAL A 634 23.77 -42.77 -16.38
CA VAL A 634 23.51 -44.21 -16.31
C VAL A 634 24.81 -44.97 -16.58
N HIS A 635 25.25 -45.78 -15.62
CA HIS A 635 26.41 -46.65 -15.75
C HIS A 635 25.96 -48.09 -15.98
N VAL A 636 26.35 -48.65 -17.13
CA VAL A 636 26.02 -50.01 -17.53
C VAL A 636 27.24 -50.91 -17.39
N TYR A 637 27.16 -51.92 -16.54
CA TYR A 637 28.27 -52.83 -16.23
C TYR A 637 27.95 -54.28 -16.62
N SER A 638 28.97 -55.12 -16.84
CA SER A 638 28.77 -56.56 -17.13
C SER A 638 28.94 -57.41 -15.87
N GLU A 639 28.21 -58.51 -15.79
CA GLU A 639 28.22 -59.45 -14.65
C GLU A 639 29.56 -60.21 -14.46
N ASN A 640 30.59 -59.94 -15.29
CA ASN A 640 31.90 -60.58 -15.21
C ASN A 640 33.04 -59.56 -14.97
N GLN A 641 33.02 -58.98 -13.77
CA GLN A 641 34.20 -58.38 -13.13
C GLN A 641 34.20 -58.77 -11.65
N ASN A 642 34.40 -60.05 -11.37
CA ASN A 642 34.91 -60.52 -10.07
C ASN A 642 36.40 -60.87 -10.16
N GLU A 643 37.16 -60.06 -10.91
CA GLU A 643 38.61 -59.94 -10.77
C GLU A 643 38.94 -58.45 -10.62
N TYR A 644 39.21 -58.04 -9.38
CA TYR A 644 39.76 -56.72 -9.07
C TYR A 644 41.21 -56.63 -9.57
N PRO A 645 41.57 -55.70 -10.48
CA PRO A 645 42.82 -54.99 -10.33
C PRO A 645 42.60 -53.92 -9.25
N LEU A 646 43.47 -53.98 -8.25
CA LEU A 646 43.51 -53.19 -7.01
C LEU A 646 43.76 -51.68 -7.23
N THR A 647 42.99 -50.97 -8.07
CA THR A 647 43.28 -49.57 -8.43
C THR A 647 42.14 -48.55 -8.39
N TRP A 648 40.92 -48.87 -7.96
CA TRP A 648 39.84 -47.85 -7.85
C TRP A 648 39.12 -47.78 -6.49
N LEU A 649 39.76 -48.23 -5.41
CA LEU A 649 39.28 -48.02 -4.03
C LEU A 649 39.86 -46.74 -3.37
N LEU A 650 40.21 -45.73 -4.17
CA LEU A 650 40.65 -44.43 -3.68
C LEU A 650 39.93 -43.30 -4.43
N HIS A 651 39.04 -42.62 -3.69
CA HIS A 651 38.16 -41.46 -3.98
C HIS A 651 36.70 -41.82 -4.34
N PRO A 652 35.70 -41.49 -3.47
CA PRO A 652 35.58 -40.24 -2.70
C PRO A 652 35.64 -40.36 -1.17
N VAL A 653 36.06 -41.50 -0.61
CA VAL A 653 36.19 -41.65 0.86
C VAL A 653 37.40 -40.89 1.43
N SER A 654 38.46 -40.68 0.65
CA SER A 654 39.63 -39.88 1.11
C SER A 654 39.37 -38.37 1.14
N THR A 655 38.44 -37.84 0.32
CA THR A 655 38.08 -36.42 0.40
C THR A 655 37.24 -36.14 1.64
N ILE A 656 36.33 -37.06 2.02
CA ILE A 656 35.51 -36.92 3.23
C ILE A 656 36.36 -37.07 4.50
N ILE A 657 37.32 -37.99 4.53
CA ILE A 657 38.23 -38.15 5.70
C ILE A 657 39.21 -36.97 5.80
N THR A 658 39.68 -36.40 4.68
CA THR A 658 40.57 -35.23 4.71
C THR A 658 39.82 -33.96 5.09
N VAL A 659 38.57 -33.78 4.65
CA VAL A 659 37.73 -32.65 5.06
C VAL A 659 37.30 -32.79 6.53
N LEU A 660 36.92 -33.98 7.01
CA LEU A 660 36.65 -34.19 8.45
C LEU A 660 37.90 -34.00 9.32
N ALA A 661 39.08 -34.43 8.88
CA ALA A 661 40.33 -34.22 9.62
C ALA A 661 40.74 -32.72 9.66
N ILE A 662 40.51 -31.97 8.59
CA ILE A 662 40.76 -30.52 8.53
C ILE A 662 39.71 -29.77 9.36
N SER A 663 38.43 -30.14 9.32
CA SER A 663 37.37 -29.53 10.13
C SER A 663 37.58 -29.78 11.64
N VAL A 664 38.02 -30.98 12.03
CA VAL A 664 38.36 -31.29 13.43
C VAL A 664 39.63 -30.53 13.88
N MET A 665 40.63 -30.35 13.02
CA MET A 665 41.81 -29.54 13.34
C MET A 665 41.52 -28.03 13.41
N VAL A 666 40.67 -27.49 12.52
CA VAL A 666 40.29 -26.07 12.52
C VAL A 666 39.36 -25.74 13.70
N TYR A 667 38.51 -26.67 14.14
CA TYR A 667 37.62 -26.47 15.29
C TYR A 667 38.33 -26.68 16.64
N LEU A 668 39.36 -27.54 16.72
CA LEU A 668 40.11 -27.80 17.96
C LEU A 668 41.36 -26.91 18.13
N ALA A 669 41.96 -26.38 17.06
CA ALA A 669 43.16 -25.53 17.16
C ALA A 669 42.97 -24.26 18.02
N PRO A 670 41.85 -23.51 17.96
CA PRO A 670 41.63 -22.35 18.83
C PRO A 670 41.41 -22.73 20.31
N ARG A 671 40.93 -23.96 20.58
CA ARG A 671 40.67 -24.46 21.95
C ARG A 671 41.91 -25.04 22.62
N VAL A 672 42.87 -25.55 21.84
CA VAL A 672 44.17 -26.03 22.36
C VAL A 672 45.16 -24.87 22.56
N LEU A 673 45.07 -23.79 21.77
CA LEU A 673 45.88 -22.57 21.97
C LEU A 673 45.44 -21.76 23.21
N ARG A 674 44.15 -21.75 23.57
CA ARG A 674 43.67 -21.13 24.83
C ARG A 674 43.95 -21.91 26.11
N ALA A 675 44.46 -23.14 26.02
CA ALA A 675 44.84 -23.96 27.17
C ALA A 675 46.35 -23.89 27.50
N ARG A 676 47.14 -23.07 26.78
CA ARG A 676 48.60 -22.97 26.94
C ARG A 676 49.15 -21.58 27.29
N GLU A 677 48.32 -20.55 27.42
CA GLU A 677 48.75 -19.19 27.84
C GLU A 677 47.95 -18.67 29.04
N GLY A 678 47.73 -19.54 30.03
CA GLY A 678 47.31 -19.12 31.36
C GLY A 678 48.49 -19.04 32.31
N VAL A 679 49.37 -18.04 32.20
CA VAL A 679 50.27 -17.59 33.29
C VAL A 679 50.69 -16.12 33.06
N VAL A 680 50.63 -15.32 34.15
CA VAL A 680 51.26 -14.01 34.39
C VAL A 680 50.42 -12.79 33.93
N ASP A 681 49.56 -12.22 34.78
CA ASP A 681 49.84 -11.23 35.85
C ASP A 681 50.23 -9.86 35.30
N ILE A 682 49.54 -8.79 35.76
CA ILE A 682 50.05 -7.41 35.99
C ILE A 682 48.90 -6.56 36.56
N THR A 683 49.07 -6.21 37.82
CA THR A 683 48.64 -4.98 38.50
C THR A 683 49.14 -3.71 37.79
N SER A 684 48.26 -2.75 37.51
CA SER A 684 48.43 -1.28 37.74
C SER A 684 47.40 -0.50 36.93
#